data_AF-A0AAV6L6I8-F1
#
_entry.id   AF-A0AAV6L6I8-F1
#
_cell.length_a   1.000
_cell.length_b   1.000
_cell.length_c   1.000
_cell.angle_alpha   90.00
_cell.angle_beta   90.00
_cell.angle_gamma   90.00
#
_symmetry.space_group_name_H-M   'P 1'
#
loop_
_entity.id
_entity.type
_entity.pdbx_description
1 polymer ?
#
loop_
_entity_poly.entity_id
_entity_poly.type
_entity_poly.pdbx_seq_one_letter_code
_entity_poly.pdbx_strand_id
1 'polypeptide(L)'
;MCNLNAEIWFYHLFRSHITMVKAVVVLNSSEGVNGTVYFTQEGDGPTTVTGSLSGLKPGAHGFHVHALGDTTNGCMSTGPHFNPAGKDHGAPEDEHRHAGDLGNVIVGEDGTASFTVVDKQIPLSGPHSIIGRAVVVHADPDDLGKGGHELSKTTGNAGGRIACGKQSAFLIINNLVEVRLDSLKSFDPRHDIEILIKQCPLPTLFTYRFAISIEQWRSQNIGREVAPAAPGVKMGSGGIRKNSTLICAPLMGDSIDRMLIDMSKAKSSGADLVEVRLDSLKSFNPRRDIEILIKQCPLPTLFTYRPKWEGGLYEGDENSRLDALRLAMELGADYIDVELQVAQEFNSSMNGKKHGKCAVIISSHNYQNTPSSEDLGNLVARIQAAGADIVKIATTALDITDVARVFQITVHSQVRGVPIIAMVMGEKGLMSRILCPKFGGYLTFGTLESGVVSAPGQPTIDDLVKLYNFRQIGPDTKVFGIIGKPVSHSKSPILYNEAFKQVGFDGVYIHLLVDDIAKFFQTYSSTDFAGFSCTIPHKEAALKCCDEVDPVAKVIEASHSPFDEVYPVTVSDEVDEGSCGSGHANGTIGSPLAGKLFVVIGAGGAGKALAYGAKEKGARVVIANRTYGEILASQRILLLNRAKEIADTIGGDALSLADLNDFHPEDGMILANTTSIGMHPKVDETPVSKRALSSYALVFDAVYTPKITRLLREAEESGATIVTGVEMFIGQAYEQFERFTGLPGMTNLTVFLGFSAEGTLPEYYGKILIHEGAR
;
A
#
# COMPACT_ATOMS: atom_id res chain seq x y z
N MET A 1 -14.56 -24.02 6.06
CA MET A 1 -13.60 -23.28 5.21
C MET A 1 -12.65 -22.54 6.14
N CYS A 2 -11.68 -23.23 6.69
CA CYS A 2 -10.60 -22.66 7.53
C CYS A 2 -9.31 -23.01 6.78
N ASN A 3 -8.27 -22.17 6.82
CA ASN A 3 -7.18 -22.13 5.82
C ASN A 3 -5.83 -21.81 6.49
N LEU A 4 -4.80 -22.59 6.16
CA LEU A 4 -3.47 -22.63 6.79
C LEU A 4 -2.60 -21.38 6.50
N ASN A 5 -1.96 -20.83 7.53
CA ASN A 5 -1.13 -19.62 7.46
C ASN A 5 0.36 -19.94 7.19
N ALA A 6 0.68 -20.53 6.05
CA ALA A 6 1.98 -20.26 5.45
C ALA A 6 1.85 -18.89 4.76
N GLU A 7 2.82 -17.97 4.87
CA GLU A 7 2.82 -16.69 4.16
C GLU A 7 3.86 -16.77 3.04
N ILE A 8 3.49 -16.39 1.83
CA ILE A 8 4.29 -16.58 0.62
C ILE A 8 4.46 -15.25 -0.08
N TRP A 9 5.61 -15.05 -0.69
CA TRP A 9 6.00 -13.77 -1.26
C TRP A 9 5.69 -13.57 -2.73
N PHE A 10 5.54 -12.29 -3.08
CA PHE A 10 5.59 -11.77 -4.44
C PHE A 10 6.42 -10.51 -4.46
N TYR A 11 7.42 -10.50 -5.33
CA TYR A 11 8.22 -9.33 -5.62
C TYR A 11 7.61 -8.66 -6.85
N HIS A 12 7.17 -7.41 -6.72
CA HIS A 12 7.13 -6.51 -7.87
C HIS A 12 8.54 -5.95 -7.97
N LEU A 13 9.35 -6.58 -8.81
CA LEU A 13 10.72 -6.17 -9.08
C LEU A 13 10.69 -4.86 -9.88
N PHE A 14 10.39 -3.74 -9.22
CA PHE A 14 11.09 -2.51 -9.57
C PHE A 14 12.52 -2.65 -9.03
N ARG A 15 13.30 -3.54 -9.67
CA ARG A 15 14.74 -3.41 -9.60
C ARG A 15 15.04 -2.02 -10.11
N SER A 16 15.65 -1.23 -9.24
CA SER A 16 16.07 0.15 -9.37
C SER A 16 17.17 0.34 -10.42
N HIS A 17 16.95 -0.17 -11.63
CA HIS A 17 17.70 0.19 -12.83
C HIS A 17 16.68 0.47 -13.95
N ILE A 18 16.01 1.62 -13.87
CA ILE A 18 15.47 2.25 -15.08
C ILE A 18 16.71 2.61 -15.92
N THR A 19 17.09 1.71 -16.82
CA THR A 19 18.29 1.90 -17.66
C THR A 19 18.04 2.96 -18.73
N MET A 20 16.79 3.19 -19.16
CA MET A 20 16.45 4.19 -20.17
C MET A 20 14.98 4.62 -20.09
N VAL A 21 14.73 5.93 -19.92
CA VAL A 21 13.40 6.55 -20.04
C VAL A 21 13.25 7.13 -21.44
N LYS A 22 12.10 6.93 -22.09
CA LYS A 22 11.76 7.58 -23.35
C LYS A 22 10.45 8.36 -23.24
N ALA A 23 10.35 9.47 -23.95
CA ALA A 23 9.11 10.21 -24.13
C ALA A 23 8.97 10.69 -25.57
N VAL A 24 7.74 10.97 -25.99
CA VAL A 24 7.45 11.51 -27.32
C VAL A 24 6.41 12.61 -27.22
N VAL A 25 6.54 13.59 -28.09
CA VAL A 25 5.58 14.67 -28.31
C VAL A 25 5.18 14.63 -29.77
N VAL A 26 3.88 14.64 -30.02
CA VAL A 26 3.33 14.98 -31.33
C VAL A 26 2.92 16.44 -31.27
N LEU A 27 3.57 17.27 -32.08
CA LEU A 27 3.31 18.69 -32.22
C LEU A 27 2.33 18.88 -33.38
N ASN A 28 1.20 19.51 -33.11
CA ASN A 28 0.21 19.84 -34.14
C ASN A 28 -0.23 21.30 -33.99
N SER A 29 -0.63 21.94 -35.08
CA SER A 29 -1.27 23.25 -35.06
C SER A 29 -2.45 23.36 -36.02
N SER A 30 -3.36 24.29 -35.76
CA SER A 30 -4.47 24.64 -36.67
C SER A 30 -3.98 25.27 -37.99
N GLU A 31 -2.70 25.63 -38.07
CA GLU A 31 -2.07 26.28 -39.23
C GLU A 31 -1.25 25.30 -40.08
N GLY A 32 -1.34 23.99 -39.81
CA GLY A 32 -0.74 22.94 -40.64
C GLY A 32 0.69 22.55 -40.28
N VAL A 33 1.23 23.05 -39.16
CA VAL A 33 2.52 22.61 -38.62
C VAL A 33 2.34 21.28 -37.91
N ASN A 34 3.12 20.27 -38.30
CA ASN A 34 3.08 18.95 -37.67
C ASN A 34 4.49 18.39 -37.47
N GLY A 35 4.70 17.64 -36.39
CA GLY A 35 5.98 16.99 -36.15
C GLY A 35 6.00 16.08 -34.94
N THR A 36 7.05 15.26 -34.84
CA THR A 36 7.25 14.35 -33.72
C THR A 36 8.62 14.58 -33.09
N VAL A 37 8.67 14.68 -31.77
CA VAL A 37 9.90 14.88 -30.99
C VAL A 37 10.03 13.77 -29.96
N TYR A 38 11.14 13.06 -29.99
CA TYR A 38 11.49 11.99 -29.06
C TYR A 38 12.51 12.48 -28.03
N PHE A 39 12.38 12.03 -26.80
CA PHE A 39 13.28 12.28 -25.69
C PHE A 39 13.79 10.95 -25.16
N THR A 40 15.08 10.83 -24.90
CA THR A 40 15.70 9.64 -24.31
C THR A 40 16.69 10.02 -23.21
N GLN A 41 16.61 9.34 -22.07
CA GLN A 41 17.52 9.56 -20.93
C GLN A 41 17.93 8.21 -20.33
N GLU A 42 19.23 7.96 -20.19
CA GLU A 42 19.76 6.78 -19.49
C GLU A 42 20.13 7.14 -18.04
N GLY A 43 19.50 6.48 -17.07
CA GLY A 43 19.68 6.80 -15.64
C GLY A 43 19.45 8.29 -15.34
N ASP A 44 20.39 8.91 -14.62
CA ASP A 44 20.42 10.36 -14.33
C ASP A 44 21.27 11.15 -15.35
N GLY A 45 21.56 10.57 -16.52
CA GLY A 45 22.34 11.19 -17.59
C GLY A 45 21.64 12.35 -18.30
N PRO A 46 22.29 13.00 -19.28
CA PRO A 46 21.66 14.03 -20.09
C PRO A 46 20.49 13.47 -20.92
N THR A 47 19.49 14.29 -21.17
CA THR A 47 18.36 13.94 -22.05
C THR A 47 18.73 14.28 -23.49
N THR A 48 18.62 13.29 -24.38
CA THR A 48 18.75 13.47 -25.82
C THR A 48 17.36 13.70 -26.43
N VAL A 49 17.23 14.73 -27.25
CA VAL A 49 16.00 15.15 -27.91
C VAL A 49 16.19 15.02 -29.42
N THR A 50 15.41 14.20 -30.10
CA THR A 50 15.47 14.03 -31.56
C THR A 50 14.11 14.31 -32.16
N GLY A 51 14.01 15.23 -33.11
CA GLY A 51 12.71 15.62 -33.66
C GLY A 51 12.70 15.80 -35.17
N SER A 52 11.51 15.65 -35.75
CA SER A 52 11.19 15.96 -37.13
C SER A 52 9.93 16.83 -37.20
N LEU A 53 10.02 17.97 -37.88
CA LEU A 53 8.95 18.97 -38.03
C LEU A 53 8.70 19.27 -39.50
N SER A 54 7.46 19.65 -39.82
CA SER A 54 7.02 20.03 -41.16
C SER A 54 5.96 21.13 -41.12
N GLY A 55 5.83 21.89 -42.20
CA GLY A 55 4.84 22.97 -42.32
C GLY A 55 5.29 24.30 -41.71
N LEU A 56 6.58 24.44 -41.39
CA LEU A 56 7.18 25.67 -40.87
C LEU A 56 7.74 26.52 -42.02
N LYS A 57 7.89 27.83 -41.79
CA LYS A 57 8.59 28.70 -42.75
C LYS A 57 10.09 28.39 -42.72
N PRO A 58 10.82 28.54 -43.84
CA PRO A 58 12.28 28.40 -43.83
C PRO A 58 12.92 29.40 -42.86
N GLY A 59 13.88 28.95 -42.07
CA GLY A 59 14.55 29.78 -41.07
C GLY A 59 14.65 29.15 -39.68
N ALA A 60 15.11 29.96 -38.72
CA ALA A 60 15.23 29.57 -37.32
C ALA A 60 13.92 29.83 -36.57
N HIS A 61 13.52 28.89 -35.72
CA HIS A 61 12.33 28.98 -34.90
C HIS A 61 12.66 28.61 -33.45
N GLY A 62 12.24 29.44 -32.49
CA GLY A 62 12.44 29.16 -31.07
C GLY A 62 11.77 27.84 -30.63
N PHE A 63 12.43 27.07 -29.78
CA PHE A 63 12.02 25.74 -29.36
C PHE A 63 12.17 25.58 -27.85
N HIS A 64 11.05 25.39 -27.16
CA HIS A 64 11.02 25.46 -25.69
C HIS A 64 10.17 24.37 -25.05
N VAL A 65 10.55 23.94 -23.86
CA VAL A 65 9.68 23.21 -22.92
C VAL A 65 8.99 24.23 -22.02
N HIS A 66 7.66 24.17 -21.97
CA HIS A 66 6.83 25.08 -21.19
C HIS A 66 6.43 24.52 -19.83
N ALA A 67 6.04 25.39 -18.91
CA ALA A 67 5.73 25.02 -17.53
C ALA A 67 4.48 24.14 -17.40
N LEU A 68 3.51 24.22 -18.32
CA LEU A 68 2.28 23.44 -18.27
C LEU A 68 2.14 22.56 -19.53
N GLY A 69 1.59 21.37 -19.36
CA GLY A 69 1.17 20.49 -20.46
C GLY A 69 -0.28 20.71 -20.92
N ASP A 70 -0.86 21.86 -20.60
CA ASP A 70 -2.23 22.20 -20.96
C ASP A 70 -2.27 22.77 -22.37
N THR A 71 -2.93 22.05 -23.28
CA THR A 71 -3.15 22.45 -24.68
C THR A 71 -4.63 22.71 -24.99
N THR A 72 -5.49 22.85 -23.97
CA THR A 72 -6.96 22.97 -24.12
C THR A 72 -7.39 24.21 -24.90
N ASN A 73 -6.65 25.31 -24.79
CA ASN A 73 -6.83 26.50 -25.63
C ASN A 73 -5.59 26.71 -26.52
N GLY A 74 -5.20 25.66 -27.24
CA GLY A 74 -4.00 25.62 -28.06
C GLY A 74 -2.73 25.89 -27.26
N CYS A 75 -1.72 26.45 -27.93
CA CYS A 75 -0.41 26.70 -27.31
C CYS A 75 -0.40 27.84 -26.29
N MET A 76 -1.50 28.58 -26.17
CA MET A 76 -1.63 29.70 -25.23
C MET A 76 -1.78 29.24 -23.77
N SER A 77 -2.23 28.01 -23.54
CA SER A 77 -2.44 27.46 -22.18
C SER A 77 -1.20 26.80 -21.57
N THR A 78 -0.09 26.72 -22.32
CA THR A 78 1.10 26.00 -21.86
C THR A 78 1.91 26.75 -20.80
N GLY A 79 1.54 27.99 -20.45
CA GLY A 79 2.24 28.80 -19.43
C GLY A 79 3.60 29.34 -19.92
N PRO A 80 4.46 29.88 -19.03
CA PRO A 80 5.81 30.37 -19.38
C PRO A 80 6.78 29.23 -19.70
N HIS A 81 8.04 29.54 -20.04
CA HIS A 81 9.08 28.53 -20.19
C HIS A 81 9.29 27.78 -18.86
N PHE A 82 9.67 26.51 -18.92
CA PHE A 82 9.93 25.72 -17.74
C PHE A 82 11.19 26.23 -17.02
N ASN A 83 11.01 26.87 -15.86
CA ASN A 83 12.07 27.54 -15.11
C ASN A 83 12.00 27.24 -13.61
N PRO A 84 12.36 26.02 -13.17
CA PRO A 84 12.33 25.67 -11.75
C PRO A 84 13.37 26.42 -10.92
N ALA A 85 14.42 26.97 -11.54
CA ALA A 85 15.52 27.66 -10.87
C ALA A 85 15.35 29.20 -10.80
N GLY A 86 14.27 29.75 -11.36
CA GLY A 86 14.01 31.19 -11.35
C GLY A 86 15.06 32.04 -12.07
N LYS A 87 15.69 31.50 -13.12
CA LYS A 87 16.74 32.17 -13.92
C LYS A 87 16.15 33.05 -15.03
N ASP A 88 16.96 33.91 -15.62
CA ASP A 88 16.61 34.59 -16.87
C ASP A 88 16.71 33.64 -18.08
N HIS A 89 16.09 34.00 -19.20
CA HIS A 89 16.23 33.30 -20.47
C HIS A 89 17.68 33.33 -21.00
N GLY A 90 18.13 32.23 -21.60
CA GLY A 90 19.50 32.11 -22.16
C GLY A 90 19.64 31.04 -23.25
N ALA A 91 20.82 30.97 -23.88
CA ALA A 91 21.12 29.94 -24.87
C ALA A 91 21.25 28.56 -24.19
N PRO A 92 20.96 27.41 -24.86
CA PRO A 92 21.06 26.07 -24.27
C PRO A 92 22.39 25.73 -23.58
N GLU A 93 23.47 26.37 -24.02
CA GLU A 93 24.84 26.21 -23.52
C GLU A 93 25.16 27.14 -22.33
N ASP A 94 24.33 28.15 -22.07
CA ASP A 94 24.52 29.09 -20.97
C ASP A 94 24.14 28.42 -19.63
N GLU A 95 24.97 28.60 -18.59
CA GLU A 95 24.66 28.10 -17.24
C GLU A 95 23.45 28.82 -16.61
N HIS A 96 23.22 30.08 -17.01
CA HIS A 96 22.12 30.92 -16.56
C HIS A 96 21.07 31.03 -17.67
N ARG A 97 20.13 30.08 -17.68
CA ARG A 97 18.97 30.00 -18.59
C ARG A 97 17.77 29.37 -17.90
N HIS A 98 16.59 29.41 -18.52
CA HIS A 98 15.52 28.51 -18.10
C HIS A 98 15.87 27.07 -18.46
N ALA A 99 15.46 26.11 -17.62
CA ALA A 99 15.65 24.69 -17.91
C ALA A 99 15.02 24.28 -19.25
N GLY A 100 13.88 24.88 -19.60
CA GLY A 100 13.16 24.61 -20.85
C GLY A 100 13.69 25.29 -22.10
N ASP A 101 14.76 26.11 -22.03
CA ASP A 101 15.28 26.84 -23.19
C ASP A 101 16.15 25.92 -24.07
N LEU A 102 15.61 25.40 -25.18
CA LEU A 102 16.31 24.49 -26.10
C LEU A 102 16.84 25.18 -27.36
N GLY A 103 16.70 26.51 -27.45
CA GLY A 103 17.25 27.35 -28.51
C GLY A 103 16.42 27.31 -29.79
N ASN A 104 17.06 27.19 -30.94
CA ASN A 104 16.39 27.24 -32.24
C ASN A 104 16.42 25.91 -32.99
N VAL A 105 15.30 25.56 -33.62
CA VAL A 105 15.26 24.54 -34.69
C VAL A 105 15.41 25.23 -36.05
N ILE A 106 16.22 24.64 -36.93
CA ILE A 106 16.49 25.19 -38.27
C ILE A 106 15.63 24.45 -39.29
N VAL A 107 14.77 25.20 -39.98
CA VAL A 107 13.85 24.69 -41.00
C VAL A 107 14.42 24.99 -42.38
N GLY A 108 14.50 23.96 -43.23
CA GLY A 108 14.97 24.05 -44.60
C GLY A 108 13.97 24.72 -45.55
N GLU A 109 14.40 24.97 -46.78
CA GLU A 109 13.57 25.57 -47.84
C GLU A 109 12.33 24.73 -48.21
N ASP A 110 12.35 23.43 -47.90
CA ASP A 110 11.21 22.53 -48.08
C ASP A 110 10.17 22.60 -46.94
N GLY A 111 10.38 23.49 -45.96
CA GLY A 111 9.49 23.68 -44.82
C GLY A 111 9.59 22.57 -43.78
N THR A 112 10.68 21.79 -43.79
CA THR A 112 10.92 20.70 -42.83
C THR A 112 12.18 20.92 -41.99
N ALA A 113 12.20 20.37 -40.79
CA ALA A 113 13.37 20.35 -39.91
C ALA A 113 13.57 18.95 -39.33
N SER A 114 14.83 18.50 -39.25
CA SER A 114 15.21 17.32 -38.45
C SER A 114 16.40 17.70 -37.58
N PHE A 115 16.32 17.43 -36.28
CA PHE A 115 17.31 17.92 -35.32
C PHE A 115 17.58 16.92 -34.21
N THR A 116 18.74 17.07 -33.57
CA THR A 116 19.10 16.38 -32.33
C THR A 116 19.76 17.36 -31.37
N VAL A 117 19.26 17.42 -30.13
CA VAL A 117 19.74 18.29 -29.05
C VAL A 117 20.05 17.41 -27.84
N VAL A 118 21.11 17.71 -27.10
CA VAL A 118 21.43 17.01 -25.84
C VAL A 118 21.47 18.04 -24.72
N ASP A 119 20.66 17.84 -23.69
CA ASP A 119 20.46 18.83 -22.64
C ASP A 119 20.51 18.19 -21.24
N LYS A 120 21.14 18.88 -20.29
CA LYS A 120 21.37 18.42 -18.91
C LYS A 120 20.37 18.97 -17.89
N GLN A 121 19.52 19.93 -18.27
CA GLN A 121 18.59 20.63 -17.39
C GLN A 121 17.14 20.17 -17.56
N ILE A 122 16.87 19.22 -18.47
CA ILE A 122 15.54 18.66 -18.74
C ILE A 122 15.45 17.16 -18.43
N PRO A 123 15.55 16.73 -17.16
CA PRO A 123 15.46 15.32 -16.81
C PRO A 123 14.07 14.75 -17.14
N LEU A 124 14.00 13.45 -17.45
CA LEU A 124 12.73 12.73 -17.66
C LEU A 124 12.21 12.08 -16.37
N SER A 125 13.01 12.04 -15.31
CA SER A 125 12.66 11.52 -13.98
C SER A 125 12.88 12.57 -12.88
N GLY A 126 12.44 12.28 -11.66
CA GLY A 126 12.64 13.15 -10.50
C GLY A 126 11.75 14.42 -10.45
N PRO A 127 11.96 15.28 -9.46
CA PRO A 127 11.04 16.38 -9.14
C PRO A 127 11.01 17.51 -10.17
N HIS A 128 12.06 17.63 -11.00
CA HIS A 128 12.14 18.61 -12.09
C HIS A 128 11.89 17.97 -13.46
N SER A 129 11.25 16.80 -13.50
CA SER A 129 10.94 16.10 -14.74
C SER A 129 10.15 16.98 -15.72
N ILE A 130 10.49 16.89 -17.00
CA ILE A 130 9.73 17.52 -18.08
C ILE A 130 8.51 16.69 -18.53
N ILE A 131 8.38 15.44 -18.08
CA ILE A 131 7.26 14.58 -18.46
C ILE A 131 5.91 15.21 -18.10
N GLY A 132 5.00 15.21 -19.08
CA GLY A 132 3.68 15.82 -18.95
C GLY A 132 3.64 17.32 -19.20
N ARG A 133 4.78 17.95 -19.54
CA ARG A 133 4.86 19.37 -19.98
C ARG A 133 4.69 19.49 -21.49
N ALA A 134 4.36 20.68 -21.96
CA ALA A 134 4.25 20.95 -23.38
C ALA A 134 5.61 21.33 -23.98
N VAL A 135 5.86 20.85 -25.20
CA VAL A 135 6.92 21.38 -26.08
C VAL A 135 6.28 22.33 -27.05
N VAL A 136 6.92 23.46 -27.31
CA VAL A 136 6.39 24.54 -28.15
C VAL A 136 7.44 24.97 -29.17
N VAL A 137 7.00 25.12 -30.42
CA VAL A 137 7.74 25.77 -31.50
C VAL A 137 7.14 27.16 -31.69
N HIS A 138 8.02 28.15 -31.83
CA HIS A 138 7.67 29.56 -31.94
C HIS A 138 7.76 30.09 -33.38
N ALA A 139 7.09 31.21 -33.64
CA ALA A 139 6.97 31.84 -34.96
C ALA A 139 8.30 32.41 -35.47
N ASP A 140 9.10 32.98 -34.56
CA ASP A 140 10.30 33.73 -34.88
C ASP A 140 11.54 33.09 -34.25
N PRO A 141 12.76 33.46 -34.70
CA PRO A 141 13.99 33.03 -34.07
C PRO A 141 14.09 33.49 -32.61
N ASP A 142 14.54 32.58 -31.75
CA ASP A 142 14.95 32.89 -30.38
C ASP A 142 16.30 33.62 -30.41
N ASP A 143 16.34 34.82 -29.81
CA ASP A 143 17.52 35.66 -29.67
C ASP A 143 18.47 35.26 -28.52
N LEU A 144 18.13 34.17 -27.82
CA LEU A 144 18.88 33.54 -26.75
C LEU A 144 19.12 34.45 -25.54
N GLY A 145 18.25 35.43 -25.33
CA GLY A 145 18.41 36.43 -24.28
C GLY A 145 19.47 37.49 -24.58
N LYS A 146 19.91 37.60 -25.83
CA LYS A 146 21.03 38.45 -26.28
C LYS A 146 20.61 39.54 -27.27
N GLY A 147 19.33 39.58 -27.67
CA GLY A 147 18.81 40.52 -28.68
C GLY A 147 18.55 41.96 -28.21
N GLY A 148 18.59 42.23 -26.89
CA GLY A 148 18.42 43.58 -26.33
C GLY A 148 16.96 44.10 -26.34
N HIS A 149 15.98 43.25 -26.67
CA HIS A 149 14.56 43.55 -26.55
C HIS A 149 14.07 43.32 -25.11
N GLU A 150 12.98 43.99 -24.70
CA GLU A 150 12.41 43.82 -23.35
C GLU A 150 11.97 42.37 -23.06
N LEU A 151 11.65 41.61 -24.11
CA LEU A 151 11.28 40.19 -24.04
C LEU A 151 12.46 39.23 -24.19
N SER A 152 13.68 39.71 -24.50
CA SER A 152 14.84 38.84 -24.70
C SER A 152 15.12 38.03 -23.44
N LYS A 153 15.12 38.67 -22.25
CA LYS A 153 15.39 38.01 -20.97
C LYS A 153 14.27 37.13 -20.44
N THR A 154 13.08 37.16 -21.06
CA THR A 154 11.91 36.43 -20.56
C THR A 154 11.45 35.31 -21.49
N THR A 155 11.52 35.50 -22.80
CA THR A 155 11.02 34.51 -23.78
C THR A 155 11.93 34.38 -25.02
N GLY A 156 13.14 34.94 -24.97
CA GLY A 156 14.04 34.95 -26.12
C GLY A 156 13.54 35.77 -27.31
N ASN A 157 12.50 36.60 -27.09
CA ASN A 157 11.80 37.34 -28.14
C ASN A 157 11.36 36.48 -29.36
N ALA A 158 11.08 35.19 -29.17
CA ALA A 158 10.77 34.24 -30.25
C ALA A 158 9.36 34.39 -30.87
N GLY A 159 8.59 35.42 -30.50
CA GLY A 159 7.27 35.67 -31.07
C GLY A 159 6.20 34.64 -30.67
N GLY A 160 5.18 34.51 -31.53
CA GLY A 160 3.98 33.70 -31.28
C GLY A 160 4.25 32.20 -31.15
N ARG A 161 3.34 31.45 -30.53
CA ARG A 161 3.44 29.99 -30.38
C ARG A 161 2.69 29.30 -31.51
N ILE A 162 3.41 28.69 -32.44
CA ILE A 162 2.83 28.20 -33.71
C ILE A 162 2.52 26.71 -33.71
N ALA A 163 3.18 25.91 -32.86
CA ALA A 163 2.85 24.50 -32.67
C ALA A 163 3.21 24.07 -31.26
N CYS A 164 2.41 23.15 -30.71
CA CYS A 164 2.67 22.60 -29.39
C CYS A 164 2.07 21.22 -29.27
N GLY A 165 2.56 20.50 -28.28
CA GLY A 165 2.17 19.14 -28.01
C GLY A 165 2.60 18.77 -26.61
N LYS A 166 1.80 17.95 -25.95
CA LYS A 166 2.10 17.47 -24.61
C LYS A 166 3.05 16.28 -24.69
N GLN A 167 4.05 16.24 -23.82
CA GLN A 167 4.91 15.08 -23.64
C GLN A 167 4.12 13.90 -23.09
N SER A 168 4.10 12.81 -23.86
CA SER A 168 3.59 11.52 -23.46
C SER A 168 4.77 10.59 -23.19
N ALA A 169 4.87 10.07 -21.97
CA ALA A 169 5.92 9.13 -21.60
C ALA A 169 5.58 7.70 -22.04
N PHE A 170 6.60 6.97 -22.50
CA PHE A 170 6.48 5.55 -22.79
C PHE A 170 7.63 4.85 -22.07
N LEU A 171 7.30 3.92 -21.17
CA LEU A 171 8.30 3.10 -20.53
C LEU A 171 8.57 1.93 -21.48
N ILE A 172 9.77 1.88 -22.08
CA ILE A 172 10.20 0.68 -22.82
C ILE A 172 10.92 -0.21 -21.83
N ILE A 173 10.26 -1.28 -21.42
CA ILE A 173 10.90 -2.41 -20.73
C ILE A 173 11.09 -3.51 -21.79
N ASN A 174 12.34 -3.89 -22.07
CA ASN A 174 12.69 -5.04 -22.91
C ASN A 174 12.00 -5.10 -24.30
N ASN A 175 12.11 -4.03 -25.10
CA ASN A 175 11.58 -3.96 -26.49
C ASN A 175 10.05 -4.09 -26.66
N LEU A 176 9.27 -3.94 -25.59
CA LEU A 176 7.80 -3.81 -25.63
C LEU A 176 7.40 -2.34 -25.39
N VAL A 177 6.51 -1.80 -26.23
CA VAL A 177 5.97 -0.44 -26.09
C VAL A 177 4.73 -0.49 -25.20
N GLU A 178 4.82 -0.03 -23.96
CA GLU A 178 3.65 0.21 -23.10
C GLU A 178 3.17 1.66 -23.28
N VAL A 179 1.95 1.83 -23.79
CA VAL A 179 1.30 3.14 -23.98
C VAL A 179 0.53 3.51 -22.71
N ARG A 180 1.01 4.49 -21.92
CA ARG A 180 0.22 5.08 -20.82
C ARG A 180 -0.69 6.18 -21.36
N LEU A 181 -2.00 5.96 -21.33
CA LEU A 181 -3.04 6.87 -21.88
C LEU A 181 -3.60 7.86 -20.83
N ASP A 182 -2.98 7.93 -19.66
CA ASP A 182 -3.51 8.46 -18.40
C ASP A 182 -3.75 9.98 -18.40
N SER A 183 -3.50 10.69 -19.51
CA SER A 183 -3.42 12.16 -19.52
C SER A 183 -4.14 12.89 -20.65
N LEU A 184 -5.01 12.19 -21.39
CA LEU A 184 -5.81 12.73 -22.49
C LEU A 184 -7.25 13.06 -22.02
N LYS A 185 -7.55 14.34 -21.78
CA LYS A 185 -8.95 14.79 -21.58
C LYS A 185 -9.71 15.01 -22.90
N SER A 186 -9.07 14.77 -24.05
CA SER A 186 -9.67 14.90 -25.39
C SER A 186 -9.23 13.78 -26.33
N PHE A 187 -9.32 12.53 -25.88
CA PHE A 187 -9.02 11.35 -26.71
C PHE A 187 -10.22 11.02 -27.62
N ASP A 188 -10.01 10.97 -28.94
CA ASP A 188 -10.95 10.35 -29.88
C ASP A 188 -10.46 8.93 -30.20
N PRO A 189 -11.08 7.89 -29.62
CA PRO A 189 -10.59 6.51 -29.73
C PRO A 189 -10.53 6.00 -31.17
N ARG A 190 -11.29 6.57 -32.11
CA ARG A 190 -11.31 6.10 -33.49
C ARG A 190 -10.19 6.70 -34.33
N HIS A 191 -9.88 7.98 -34.12
CA HIS A 191 -8.85 8.68 -34.90
C HIS A 191 -7.44 8.35 -34.38
N ASP A 192 -7.26 8.38 -33.06
CA ASP A 192 -5.94 8.32 -32.43
C ASP A 192 -5.35 6.90 -32.43
N ILE A 193 -6.19 5.87 -32.32
CA ILE A 193 -5.78 4.46 -32.45
C ILE A 193 -5.38 4.13 -33.89
N GLU A 194 -6.03 4.72 -34.89
CA GLU A 194 -5.71 4.50 -36.30
C GLU A 194 -4.35 5.09 -36.68
N ILE A 195 -3.96 6.22 -36.07
CA ILE A 195 -2.64 6.84 -36.21
C ILE A 195 -1.57 5.96 -35.52
N LEU A 196 -1.84 5.51 -34.30
CA LEU A 196 -0.94 4.64 -33.52
C LEU A 196 -0.65 3.29 -34.22
N ILE A 197 -1.65 2.69 -34.88
CA ILE A 197 -1.50 1.44 -35.63
C ILE A 197 -0.70 1.65 -36.93
N LYS A 198 -0.86 2.78 -37.63
CA LYS A 198 -0.18 3.04 -38.91
C LYS A 198 1.30 3.42 -38.75
N GLN A 199 1.76 3.78 -37.55
CA GLN A 199 3.07 4.40 -37.35
C GLN A 199 4.04 3.61 -36.45
N CYS A 200 3.63 2.46 -35.87
CA CYS A 200 4.47 1.64 -35.00
C CYS A 200 4.95 0.34 -35.71
N PRO A 201 6.26 0.15 -35.99
CA PRO A 201 6.77 -1.01 -36.71
C PRO A 201 6.91 -2.30 -35.84
N LEU A 202 6.43 -2.31 -34.60
CA LEU A 202 6.57 -3.42 -33.65
C LEU A 202 5.19 -3.92 -33.14
N PRO A 203 5.07 -5.20 -32.69
CA PRO A 203 3.81 -5.72 -32.17
C PRO A 203 3.36 -4.92 -30.95
N THR A 204 2.23 -4.22 -31.08
CA THR A 204 1.71 -3.29 -30.07
C THR A 204 0.58 -3.95 -29.29
N LEU A 205 0.70 -4.08 -27.97
CA LEU A 205 -0.34 -4.58 -27.08
C LEU A 205 -1.06 -3.38 -26.44
N PHE A 206 -2.32 -3.14 -26.79
CA PHE A 206 -3.11 -2.06 -26.19
C PHE A 206 -3.72 -2.53 -24.86
N THR A 207 -3.28 -1.96 -23.74
CA THR A 207 -3.95 -2.11 -22.44
C THR A 207 -4.35 -0.74 -21.90
N TYR A 208 -5.64 -0.53 -21.65
CA TYR A 208 -6.16 0.66 -20.97
C TYR A 208 -5.77 0.59 -19.48
N ARG A 209 -4.92 1.51 -19.00
CA ARG A 209 -4.49 1.59 -17.60
C ARG A 209 -4.87 2.96 -17.01
N PHE A 210 -5.34 2.96 -15.77
CA PHE A 210 -5.42 4.14 -14.90
C PHE A 210 -4.43 3.89 -13.76
N ALA A 211 -3.32 4.62 -13.70
CA ALA A 211 -2.38 4.57 -12.58
C ALA A 211 -2.03 6.01 -12.15
N ILE A 212 -2.35 6.37 -10.90
CA ILE A 212 -2.02 7.69 -10.34
C ILE A 212 -0.75 7.56 -9.51
N SER A 213 0.36 8.15 -9.97
CA SER A 213 1.56 8.38 -9.16
C SER A 213 1.38 9.63 -8.30
N ILE A 214 1.30 9.45 -6.98
CA ILE A 214 1.20 10.53 -5.98
C ILE A 214 2.50 11.36 -5.91
N GLU A 215 3.66 10.77 -6.24
CA GLU A 215 4.97 11.45 -6.24
C GLU A 215 5.09 12.50 -7.37
N GLN A 216 4.49 12.23 -8.53
CA GLN A 216 4.54 13.12 -9.68
C GLN A 216 3.69 14.39 -9.48
N TRP A 217 2.68 14.33 -8.60
CA TRP A 217 1.88 15.49 -8.21
C TRP A 217 2.53 16.31 -7.08
N ARG A 218 3.17 15.64 -6.10
CA ARG A 218 3.87 16.31 -4.99
C ARG A 218 5.06 17.14 -5.47
N SER A 219 5.79 16.68 -6.46
CA SER A 219 6.93 17.42 -7.04
C SER A 219 6.52 18.69 -7.82
N GLN A 220 5.29 18.76 -8.34
CA GLN A 220 4.83 19.90 -9.15
C GLN A 220 4.31 21.09 -8.34
N ASN A 221 4.13 20.98 -7.00
CA ASN A 221 3.43 22.00 -6.20
C ASN A 221 4.16 22.48 -4.93
N ILE A 222 5.45 22.17 -4.76
CA ILE A 222 6.28 22.82 -3.72
C ILE A 222 6.89 24.08 -4.34
N GLY A 223 6.20 25.22 -4.17
CA GLY A 223 6.69 26.51 -4.68
C GLY A 223 5.65 27.62 -4.67
N ARG A 224 4.97 27.86 -3.54
CA ARG A 224 4.31 29.15 -3.27
C ARG A 224 4.51 29.53 -1.81
N GLU A 225 5.49 30.39 -1.56
CA GLU A 225 5.60 31.14 -0.32
C GLU A 225 4.32 31.96 -0.14
N VAL A 226 3.62 31.72 0.97
CA VAL A 226 2.56 32.62 1.46
C VAL A 226 3.26 33.65 2.35
N ALA A 227 3.08 34.93 2.02
CA ALA A 227 3.68 36.06 2.72
C ALA A 227 3.38 36.03 4.24
N PRO A 228 4.32 36.47 5.10
CA PRO A 228 4.16 36.38 6.54
C PRO A 228 3.21 37.47 7.07
N ALA A 229 2.25 37.06 7.90
CA ALA A 229 1.53 37.98 8.77
C ALA A 229 2.43 38.43 9.93
N ALA A 230 2.24 39.68 10.35
CA ALA A 230 3.08 40.51 11.22
C ALA A 230 3.40 39.95 12.64
N PRO A 231 4.41 40.51 13.33
CA PRO A 231 5.22 39.78 14.32
C PRO A 231 4.76 39.96 15.77
N GLY A 232 5.02 38.94 16.58
CA GLY A 232 5.26 39.15 18.01
C GLY A 232 4.86 38.01 18.94
N VAL A 233 5.67 36.94 19.04
CA VAL A 233 5.89 36.20 20.30
C VAL A 233 7.32 35.64 20.29
N LYS A 234 8.04 35.85 21.39
CA LYS A 234 9.46 35.49 21.58
C LYS A 234 9.69 33.98 21.50
N MET A 235 10.82 33.61 20.86
CA MET A 235 11.31 32.24 20.75
C MET A 235 11.62 31.62 22.12
N GLY A 236 10.99 30.48 22.40
CA GLY A 236 11.45 29.48 23.36
C GLY A 236 11.87 28.22 22.60
N SER A 237 13.06 27.72 22.91
CA SER A 237 13.68 26.53 22.31
C SER A 237 12.83 25.27 22.54
N GLY A 238 12.11 24.83 21.50
CA GLY A 238 11.45 23.54 21.42
C GLY A 238 11.23 23.20 19.96
N GLY A 239 11.75 22.05 19.51
CA GLY A 239 11.67 21.61 18.11
C GLY A 239 10.24 21.68 17.56
N ILE A 240 10.11 22.19 16.34
CA ILE A 240 8.84 22.32 15.63
C ILE A 240 8.24 20.91 15.45
N ARG A 241 7.27 20.52 16.28
CA ARG A 241 6.39 19.37 15.99
C ARG A 241 5.53 19.76 14.78
N LYS A 242 5.86 19.23 13.59
CA LYS A 242 4.93 19.18 12.45
C LYS A 242 3.66 18.45 12.94
N ASN A 243 2.48 19.02 12.71
CA ASN A 243 1.19 18.51 13.23
C ASN A 243 1.00 17.02 12.89
N SER A 244 1.13 16.15 13.89
CA SER A 244 0.85 14.72 13.79
C SER A 244 -0.66 14.48 13.80
N THR A 245 -1.14 13.57 12.95
CA THR A 245 -2.53 13.09 12.95
C THR A 245 -2.97 12.66 14.35
N LEU A 246 -4.16 13.07 14.74
CA LEU A 246 -4.71 12.83 16.08
C LEU A 246 -5.42 11.47 16.17
N ILE A 247 -5.42 10.85 17.35
CA ILE A 247 -6.24 9.70 17.71
C ILE A 247 -7.40 10.17 18.58
N CYS A 248 -8.62 9.96 18.12
CA CYS A 248 -9.85 10.29 18.85
C CYS A 248 -10.54 9.02 19.38
N ALA A 249 -10.88 9.03 20.67
CA ALA A 249 -11.65 7.96 21.29
C ALA A 249 -13.16 8.26 21.24
N PRO A 250 -13.97 7.50 20.49
CA PRO A 250 -15.42 7.64 20.55
C PRO A 250 -15.95 7.05 21.86
N LEU A 251 -16.69 7.87 22.61
CA LEU A 251 -17.29 7.50 23.89
C LEU A 251 -18.79 7.34 23.69
N MET A 252 -19.31 6.15 24.02
CA MET A 252 -20.70 5.76 23.81
C MET A 252 -21.38 5.30 25.11
N GLY A 253 -20.90 5.80 26.26
CA GLY A 253 -21.52 5.51 27.55
C GLY A 253 -22.99 5.94 27.55
N ASP A 254 -23.82 5.21 28.30
CA ASP A 254 -25.26 5.49 28.38
C ASP A 254 -25.62 6.49 29.51
N SER A 255 -24.62 6.92 30.28
CA SER A 255 -24.70 7.83 31.42
C SER A 255 -23.44 8.70 31.53
N ILE A 256 -23.56 9.84 32.21
CA ILE A 256 -22.44 10.80 32.42
C ILE A 256 -21.31 10.16 33.22
N ASP A 257 -21.62 9.42 34.28
CA ASP A 257 -20.61 8.73 35.10
C ASP A 257 -19.79 7.75 34.25
N ARG A 258 -20.46 7.01 33.36
CA ARG A 258 -19.77 6.10 32.44
C ARG A 258 -18.88 6.85 31.45
N MET A 259 -19.38 7.95 30.86
CA MET A 259 -18.59 8.79 29.97
C MET A 259 -17.32 9.32 30.66
N LEU A 260 -17.40 9.76 31.92
CA LEU A 260 -16.25 10.27 32.67
C LEU A 260 -15.19 9.20 32.95
N ILE A 261 -15.62 7.97 33.25
CA ILE A 261 -14.73 6.81 33.38
C ILE A 261 -14.03 6.55 32.04
N ASP A 262 -14.80 6.53 30.95
CA ASP A 262 -14.29 6.25 29.61
C ASP A 262 -13.35 7.36 29.11
N MET A 263 -13.57 8.64 29.48
CA MET A 263 -12.64 9.75 29.24
C MET A 263 -11.28 9.54 29.91
N SER A 264 -11.28 9.10 31.17
CA SER A 264 -10.06 8.82 31.91
C SER A 264 -9.31 7.64 31.28
N LYS A 265 -10.04 6.61 30.84
CA LYS A 265 -9.49 5.46 30.11
C LYS A 265 -8.91 5.86 28.74
N ALA A 266 -9.57 6.74 27.99
CA ALA A 266 -9.08 7.24 26.72
C ALA A 266 -7.69 7.88 26.86
N LYS A 267 -7.50 8.68 27.91
CA LYS A 267 -6.21 9.31 28.22
C LYS A 267 -5.13 8.30 28.56
N SER A 268 -5.42 7.31 29.41
CA SER A 268 -4.43 6.29 29.78
C SER A 268 -4.08 5.36 28.61
N SER A 269 -4.99 5.16 27.66
CA SER A 269 -4.75 4.42 26.41
C SER A 269 -3.97 5.23 25.36
N GLY A 270 -3.82 6.55 25.52
CA GLY A 270 -3.02 7.38 24.62
C GLY A 270 -3.79 8.08 23.49
N ALA A 271 -5.10 8.29 23.67
CA ALA A 271 -5.88 9.17 22.80
C ALA A 271 -5.46 10.64 22.96
N ASP A 272 -5.56 11.41 21.88
CA ASP A 272 -5.29 12.85 21.88
C ASP A 272 -6.54 13.67 22.23
N LEU A 273 -7.73 13.14 21.95
CA LEU A 273 -9.02 13.74 22.26
C LEU A 273 -10.13 12.67 22.37
N VAL A 274 -11.30 13.08 22.84
CA VAL A 274 -12.48 12.23 22.95
C VAL A 274 -13.64 12.76 22.12
N GLU A 275 -14.37 11.88 21.44
CA GLU A 275 -15.67 12.19 20.83
C GLU A 275 -16.77 11.77 21.79
N VAL A 276 -17.47 12.74 22.38
CA VAL A 276 -18.65 12.51 23.21
C VAL A 276 -19.87 12.33 22.30
N ARG A 277 -20.39 11.10 22.22
CA ARG A 277 -21.63 10.80 21.51
C ARG A 277 -22.83 11.10 22.40
N LEU A 278 -23.36 12.32 22.31
CA LEU A 278 -24.53 12.74 23.09
C LEU A 278 -25.75 11.86 22.79
N ASP A 279 -25.84 11.31 21.58
CA ASP A 279 -26.91 10.43 21.16
C ASP A 279 -26.92 9.05 21.87
N SER A 280 -25.83 8.64 22.54
CA SER A 280 -25.83 7.38 23.31
C SER A 280 -26.38 7.52 24.74
N LEU A 281 -26.55 8.74 25.24
CA LEU A 281 -27.03 8.99 26.60
C LEU A 281 -28.53 8.68 26.72
N LYS A 282 -28.90 7.83 27.67
CA LYS A 282 -30.32 7.49 27.94
C LYS A 282 -31.09 8.65 28.57
N SER A 283 -30.41 9.47 29.37
CA SER A 283 -30.95 10.67 29.99
C SER A 283 -29.93 11.79 29.81
N PHE A 284 -30.40 12.93 29.31
CA PHE A 284 -29.53 14.04 28.96
C PHE A 284 -30.18 15.37 29.33
N ASN A 285 -29.54 16.11 30.23
CA ASN A 285 -29.83 17.50 30.55
C ASN A 285 -28.73 18.38 29.93
N PRO A 286 -28.98 19.04 28.78
CA PRO A 286 -27.92 19.62 27.95
C PRO A 286 -26.95 20.52 28.70
N ARG A 287 -27.47 21.50 29.47
CA ARG A 287 -26.60 22.47 30.14
C ARG A 287 -25.75 21.86 31.24
N ARG A 288 -26.38 21.10 32.13
CA ARG A 288 -25.69 20.48 33.26
C ARG A 288 -24.65 19.47 32.78
N ASP A 289 -25.05 18.60 31.88
CA ASP A 289 -24.26 17.43 31.53
C ASP A 289 -23.07 17.79 30.63
N ILE A 290 -23.27 18.67 29.65
CA ILE A 290 -22.16 19.20 28.83
C ILE A 290 -21.14 19.93 29.72
N GLU A 291 -21.61 20.76 30.67
CA GLU A 291 -20.72 21.50 31.58
C GLU A 291 -19.89 20.55 32.46
N ILE A 292 -20.50 19.47 32.97
CA ILE A 292 -19.79 18.43 33.73
C ILE A 292 -18.73 17.74 32.85
N LEU A 293 -19.11 17.32 31.65
CA LEU A 293 -18.23 16.61 30.73
C LEU A 293 -17.02 17.45 30.32
N ILE A 294 -17.21 18.72 29.98
CA ILE A 294 -16.11 19.63 29.63
C ILE A 294 -15.18 19.85 30.84
N LYS A 295 -15.73 20.18 32.02
CA LYS A 295 -14.91 20.53 33.19
C LYS A 295 -14.08 19.37 33.73
N GLN A 296 -14.59 18.15 33.60
CA GLN A 296 -13.93 16.96 34.14
C GLN A 296 -13.14 16.18 33.08
N CYS A 297 -13.28 16.49 31.79
CA CYS A 297 -12.52 15.81 30.75
C CYS A 297 -11.02 16.16 30.87
N PRO A 298 -10.13 15.15 30.91
CA PRO A 298 -8.70 15.39 31.01
C PRO A 298 -8.01 15.55 29.63
N LEU A 299 -8.81 15.60 28.55
CA LEU A 299 -8.43 15.70 27.14
C LEU A 299 -9.33 16.72 26.42
N PRO A 300 -8.93 17.24 25.24
CA PRO A 300 -9.82 18.00 24.38
C PRO A 300 -11.11 17.23 24.02
N THR A 301 -12.22 17.94 23.93
CA THR A 301 -13.55 17.35 23.70
C THR A 301 -14.10 17.70 22.32
N LEU A 302 -14.52 16.67 21.59
CA LEU A 302 -15.37 16.75 20.40
C LEU A 302 -16.80 16.33 20.78
N PHE A 303 -17.78 17.22 20.63
CA PHE A 303 -19.18 16.86 20.84
C PHE A 303 -19.88 16.51 19.51
N THR A 304 -20.51 15.33 19.49
CA THR A 304 -21.29 14.83 18.35
C THR A 304 -22.67 14.45 18.87
N TYR A 305 -23.73 15.00 18.26
CA TYR A 305 -25.11 14.63 18.58
C TYR A 305 -25.80 14.03 17.35
N ARG A 306 -25.42 12.80 16.99
CA ARG A 306 -25.73 12.21 15.69
C ARG A 306 -27.22 11.82 15.60
N PRO A 307 -27.98 12.31 14.60
CA PRO A 307 -29.37 11.91 14.38
C PRO A 307 -29.49 10.56 13.67
N LYS A 308 -30.64 9.89 13.80
CA LYS A 308 -30.90 8.59 13.13
C LYS A 308 -30.74 8.63 11.62
N TRP A 309 -31.10 9.73 10.97
CA TRP A 309 -30.98 9.86 9.51
C TRP A 309 -29.52 9.90 9.03
N GLU A 310 -28.55 10.15 9.92
CA GLU A 310 -27.11 10.07 9.64
C GLU A 310 -26.45 8.88 10.40
N GLY A 311 -27.24 7.87 10.81
CA GLY A 311 -26.75 6.65 11.47
C GLY A 311 -26.44 6.78 12.96
N GLY A 312 -26.91 7.84 13.62
CA GLY A 312 -26.85 7.99 15.07
C GLY A 312 -28.06 7.41 15.80
N LEU A 313 -28.18 7.72 17.09
CA LEU A 313 -29.27 7.25 17.94
C LEU A 313 -30.31 8.33 18.27
N TYR A 314 -30.03 9.61 17.98
CA TYR A 314 -30.94 10.69 18.34
C TYR A 314 -32.21 10.69 17.49
N GLU A 315 -33.35 10.74 18.19
CA GLU A 315 -34.68 11.06 17.67
C GLU A 315 -35.26 12.21 18.49
N GLY A 316 -35.75 13.24 17.81
CA GLY A 316 -36.31 14.41 18.48
C GLY A 316 -36.38 15.61 17.54
N ASP A 317 -36.58 16.78 18.15
CA ASP A 317 -36.62 18.06 17.45
C ASP A 317 -35.22 18.53 17.03
N GLU A 318 -35.07 18.87 15.76
CA GLU A 318 -33.77 19.22 15.17
C GLU A 318 -33.20 20.52 15.77
N ASN A 319 -34.05 21.50 16.09
CA ASN A 319 -33.58 22.74 16.71
C ASN A 319 -32.98 22.48 18.09
N SER A 320 -33.64 21.65 18.90
CA SER A 320 -33.16 21.23 20.22
C SER A 320 -31.82 20.49 20.15
N ARG A 321 -31.63 19.65 19.13
CA ARG A 321 -30.35 18.96 18.87
C ARG A 321 -29.24 19.95 18.55
N LEU A 322 -29.49 20.89 17.63
CA LEU A 322 -28.52 21.92 17.24
C LEU A 322 -28.23 22.89 18.39
N ASP A 323 -29.22 23.23 19.21
CA ASP A 323 -29.04 24.06 20.41
C ASP A 323 -28.11 23.41 21.43
N ALA A 324 -28.16 22.08 21.59
CA ALA A 324 -27.21 21.38 22.45
C ALA A 324 -25.77 21.47 21.91
N LEU A 325 -25.55 21.43 20.59
CA LEU A 325 -24.23 21.63 19.99
C LEU A 325 -23.75 23.07 20.15
N ARG A 326 -24.63 24.07 19.95
CA ARG A 326 -24.31 25.48 20.21
C ARG A 326 -23.92 25.69 21.67
N LEU A 327 -24.66 25.06 22.59
CA LEU A 327 -24.38 25.11 24.02
C LEU A 327 -23.03 24.49 24.36
N ALA A 328 -22.62 23.40 23.70
CA ALA A 328 -21.28 22.84 23.84
C ALA A 328 -20.19 23.84 23.42
N MET A 329 -20.39 24.55 22.32
CA MET A 329 -19.48 25.63 21.91
C MET A 329 -19.41 26.75 22.96
N GLU A 330 -20.57 27.21 23.46
CA GLU A 330 -20.65 28.27 24.47
C GLU A 330 -19.96 27.88 25.79
N LEU A 331 -20.05 26.61 26.18
CA LEU A 331 -19.46 26.07 27.41
C LEU A 331 -17.97 25.70 27.25
N GLY A 332 -17.39 25.87 26.06
CA GLY A 332 -15.95 25.76 25.83
C GLY A 332 -15.46 24.44 25.25
N ALA A 333 -16.29 23.71 24.50
CA ALA A 333 -15.84 22.55 23.74
C ALA A 333 -14.74 22.93 22.72
N ASP A 334 -13.75 22.05 22.52
CA ASP A 334 -12.71 22.25 21.50
C ASP A 334 -13.23 22.02 20.08
N TYR A 335 -14.13 21.05 19.92
CA TYR A 335 -14.73 20.72 18.62
C TYR A 335 -16.22 20.39 18.76
N ILE A 336 -16.97 20.66 17.69
CA ILE A 336 -18.31 20.11 17.47
C ILE A 336 -18.40 19.47 16.08
N ASP A 337 -19.21 18.42 15.94
CA ASP A 337 -19.53 17.78 14.66
C ASP A 337 -20.96 18.11 14.25
N VAL A 338 -21.11 18.74 13.07
CA VAL A 338 -22.41 19.09 12.47
C VAL A 338 -22.53 18.40 11.11
N GLU A 339 -23.66 17.77 10.84
CA GLU A 339 -23.92 17.08 9.58
C GLU A 339 -24.10 18.08 8.42
N LEU A 340 -23.52 17.78 7.26
CA LEU A 340 -23.55 18.65 6.06
C LEU A 340 -24.97 19.12 5.68
N GLN A 341 -25.97 18.25 5.82
CA GLN A 341 -27.35 18.55 5.43
C GLN A 341 -27.94 19.77 6.17
N VAL A 342 -27.52 20.01 7.42
CA VAL A 342 -28.03 21.11 8.26
C VAL A 342 -26.99 22.17 8.57
N ALA A 343 -25.77 22.03 8.03
CA ALA A 343 -24.65 22.90 8.37
C ALA A 343 -24.87 24.36 7.95
N GLN A 344 -25.53 24.61 6.81
CA GLN A 344 -25.87 25.98 6.38
C GLN A 344 -26.85 26.67 7.35
N GLU A 345 -27.87 25.94 7.82
CA GLU A 345 -28.84 26.44 8.79
C GLU A 345 -28.17 26.68 10.15
N PHE A 346 -27.35 25.73 10.60
CA PHE A 346 -26.55 25.86 11.82
C PHE A 346 -25.68 27.11 11.77
N ASN A 347 -24.90 27.31 10.71
CA ASN A 347 -24.00 28.47 10.60
C ASN A 347 -24.75 29.79 10.45
N SER A 348 -25.86 29.82 9.70
CA SER A 348 -26.69 31.02 9.55
C SER A 348 -27.27 31.48 10.89
N SER A 349 -27.69 30.53 11.73
CA SER A 349 -28.25 30.82 13.06
C SER A 349 -27.24 31.42 14.05
N MET A 350 -25.93 31.27 13.79
CA MET A 350 -24.90 31.80 14.68
C MET A 350 -24.64 33.30 14.51
N ASN A 351 -25.24 33.99 13.53
CA ASN A 351 -25.14 35.46 13.34
C ASN A 351 -23.70 36.01 13.43
N GLY A 352 -22.70 35.28 12.92
CA GLY A 352 -21.28 35.67 12.97
C GLY A 352 -20.60 35.53 14.35
N LYS A 353 -21.28 35.00 15.37
CA LYS A 353 -20.69 34.67 16.67
C LYS A 353 -19.95 33.33 16.59
N LYS A 354 -18.76 33.31 15.98
CA LYS A 354 -17.81 32.23 16.28
C LYS A 354 -17.36 32.40 17.73
N HIS A 355 -17.91 31.59 18.63
CA HIS A 355 -17.56 31.61 20.04
C HIS A 355 -16.18 30.94 20.24
N GLY A 356 -15.13 31.75 20.36
CA GLY A 356 -13.85 31.33 20.92
C GLY A 356 -13.06 30.31 20.09
N LYS A 357 -12.35 29.41 20.79
CA LYS A 357 -11.38 28.43 20.24
C LYS A 357 -12.02 27.17 19.63
N CYS A 358 -13.35 27.06 19.60
CA CYS A 358 -14.05 25.86 19.14
C CYS A 358 -14.02 25.73 17.61
N ALA A 359 -13.55 24.61 17.08
CA ALA A 359 -13.53 24.32 15.65
C ALA A 359 -14.75 23.50 15.22
N VAL A 360 -15.39 23.91 14.11
CA VAL A 360 -16.57 23.22 13.58
C VAL A 360 -16.14 22.18 12.54
N ILE A 361 -16.39 20.91 12.86
CA ILE A 361 -16.26 19.79 11.92
C ILE A 361 -17.58 19.65 11.19
N ILE A 362 -17.56 19.73 9.85
CA ILE A 362 -18.75 19.41 9.06
C ILE A 362 -18.55 18.02 8.43
N SER A 363 -19.49 17.12 8.71
CA SER A 363 -19.38 15.71 8.35
C SER A 363 -20.40 15.23 7.33
N SER A 364 -20.02 14.20 6.56
CA SER A 364 -20.90 13.45 5.68
C SER A 364 -20.56 11.97 5.72
N HIS A 365 -21.59 11.13 5.85
CA HIS A 365 -21.47 9.68 5.94
C HIS A 365 -22.15 9.01 4.75
N ASN A 366 -21.41 8.18 4.02
CA ASN A 366 -21.92 7.31 2.98
C ASN A 366 -21.78 5.86 3.44
N TYR A 367 -22.91 5.26 3.81
CA TYR A 367 -22.96 3.89 4.32
C TYR A 367 -23.01 2.84 3.20
N GLN A 368 -23.21 3.26 1.95
CA GLN A 368 -23.43 2.36 0.81
C GLN A 368 -22.13 2.01 0.09
N ASN A 369 -21.27 3.00 -0.19
CA ASN A 369 -20.05 2.81 -0.97
C ASN A 369 -19.04 3.93 -0.74
N THR A 370 -17.95 3.89 -1.50
CA THR A 370 -17.03 5.01 -1.67
C THR A 370 -17.24 5.60 -3.07
N PRO A 371 -17.69 6.86 -3.20
CA PRO A 371 -17.91 7.51 -4.49
C PRO A 371 -16.64 7.66 -5.36
N SER A 372 -16.80 8.18 -6.57
CA SER A 372 -15.67 8.51 -7.45
C SER A 372 -14.81 9.63 -6.85
N SER A 373 -13.55 9.77 -7.30
CA SER A 373 -12.68 10.86 -6.83
C SER A 373 -13.26 12.25 -7.18
N GLU A 374 -14.01 12.37 -8.27
CA GLU A 374 -14.71 13.61 -8.64
C GLU A 374 -15.83 13.92 -7.65
N ASP A 375 -16.68 12.95 -7.34
CA ASP A 375 -17.78 13.12 -6.37
C ASP A 375 -17.25 13.43 -4.98
N LEU A 376 -16.17 12.78 -4.56
CA LEU A 376 -15.49 13.07 -3.30
C LEU A 376 -14.91 14.49 -3.30
N GLY A 377 -14.29 14.93 -4.39
CA GLY A 377 -13.80 16.31 -4.54
C GLY A 377 -14.93 17.35 -4.47
N ASN A 378 -16.05 17.08 -5.13
CA ASN A 378 -17.26 17.91 -5.07
C ASN A 378 -17.86 17.93 -3.66
N LEU A 379 -17.84 16.79 -2.94
CA LEU A 379 -18.28 16.71 -1.55
C LEU A 379 -17.39 17.56 -0.64
N VAL A 380 -16.06 17.48 -0.78
CA VAL A 380 -15.12 18.35 -0.04
C VAL A 380 -15.46 19.82 -0.28
N ALA A 381 -15.64 20.23 -1.54
CA ALA A 381 -15.97 21.62 -1.89
C ALA A 381 -17.30 22.08 -1.25
N ARG A 382 -18.34 21.23 -1.24
CA ARG A 382 -19.62 21.54 -0.57
C ARG A 382 -19.46 21.70 0.94
N ILE A 383 -18.68 20.82 1.58
CA ILE A 383 -18.42 20.89 3.02
C ILE A 383 -17.67 22.19 3.36
N GLN A 384 -16.68 22.57 2.55
CA GLN A 384 -15.95 23.84 2.73
C GLN A 384 -16.86 25.05 2.53
N ALA A 385 -17.69 25.05 1.48
CA ALA A 385 -18.64 26.12 1.20
C ALA A 385 -19.69 26.27 2.31
N ALA A 386 -20.00 25.20 3.04
CA ALA A 386 -20.86 25.24 4.21
C ALA A 386 -20.19 25.90 5.44
N GLY A 387 -18.89 26.24 5.40
CA GLY A 387 -18.19 26.98 6.46
C GLY A 387 -17.42 26.10 7.45
N ALA A 388 -17.00 24.90 7.04
CA ALA A 388 -16.26 23.97 7.90
C ALA A 388 -14.86 24.51 8.26
N ASP A 389 -14.46 24.35 9.52
CA ASP A 389 -13.05 24.47 9.91
C ASP A 389 -12.29 23.18 9.56
N ILE A 390 -12.97 22.03 9.66
CA ILE A 390 -12.43 20.71 9.34
C ILE A 390 -13.47 19.93 8.53
N VAL A 391 -13.04 19.36 7.40
CA VAL A 391 -13.87 18.51 6.55
C VAL A 391 -13.88 17.09 7.11
N LYS A 392 -15.05 16.44 7.28
CA LYS A 392 -15.14 15.03 7.67
C LYS A 392 -15.94 14.21 6.65
N ILE A 393 -15.32 13.16 6.11
CA ILE A 393 -15.95 12.24 5.16
C ILE A 393 -15.74 10.81 5.63
N ALA A 394 -16.83 10.07 5.81
CA ALA A 394 -16.80 8.64 6.08
C ALA A 394 -17.54 7.90 4.95
N THR A 395 -16.85 6.99 4.25
CA THR A 395 -17.44 6.15 3.20
C THR A 395 -17.44 4.68 3.58
N THR A 396 -17.99 3.79 2.77
CA THR A 396 -17.94 2.33 2.99
C THR A 396 -17.06 1.64 1.93
N ALA A 397 -16.20 0.72 2.36
CA ALA A 397 -15.40 -0.11 1.46
C ALA A 397 -16.25 -1.27 0.93
N LEU A 398 -16.51 -1.29 -0.38
CA LEU A 398 -16.97 -2.49 -1.06
C LEU A 398 -15.79 -3.36 -1.48
N ASP A 399 -14.67 -2.72 -1.80
CA ASP A 399 -13.40 -3.36 -2.13
C ASP A 399 -12.23 -2.59 -1.48
N ILE A 400 -11.12 -3.26 -1.20
CA ILE A 400 -9.95 -2.61 -0.58
C ILE A 400 -9.39 -1.47 -1.43
N THR A 401 -9.58 -1.51 -2.75
CA THR A 401 -9.14 -0.46 -3.68
C THR A 401 -9.92 0.86 -3.53
N ASP A 402 -11.05 0.84 -2.82
CA ASP A 402 -11.81 2.05 -2.52
C ASP A 402 -11.02 3.05 -1.64
N VAL A 403 -10.13 2.53 -0.79
CA VAL A 403 -9.30 3.34 0.10
C VAL A 403 -8.37 4.27 -0.70
N ALA A 404 -7.89 3.86 -1.87
CA ALA A 404 -7.01 4.69 -2.71
C ALA A 404 -7.65 6.03 -3.11
N ARG A 405 -8.96 6.05 -3.40
CA ARG A 405 -9.68 7.27 -3.74
C ARG A 405 -9.75 8.24 -2.56
N VAL A 406 -9.88 7.70 -1.35
CA VAL A 406 -9.88 8.50 -0.12
C VAL A 406 -8.50 9.06 0.18
N PHE A 407 -7.42 8.27 0.00
CA PHE A 407 -6.05 8.78 0.12
C PHE A 407 -5.73 9.89 -0.88
N GLN A 408 -6.19 9.77 -2.13
CA GLN A 408 -6.04 10.83 -3.13
C GLN A 408 -6.65 12.15 -2.63
N ILE A 409 -7.84 12.08 -2.01
CA ILE A 409 -8.57 13.26 -1.52
C ILE A 409 -7.92 13.85 -0.26
N THR A 410 -7.39 13.03 0.64
CA THR A 410 -6.68 13.54 1.83
C THR A 410 -5.38 14.24 1.45
N VAL A 411 -4.58 13.65 0.56
CA VAL A 411 -3.34 14.27 0.07
C VAL A 411 -3.61 15.58 -0.66
N HIS A 412 -4.64 15.62 -1.50
CA HIS A 412 -5.02 16.84 -2.23
C HIS A 412 -5.48 17.96 -1.29
N SER A 413 -6.29 17.63 -0.29
CA SER A 413 -6.77 18.59 0.72
C SER A 413 -5.63 19.11 1.60
N GLN A 414 -4.70 18.25 2.00
CA GLN A 414 -3.53 18.63 2.81
C GLN A 414 -2.68 19.69 2.11
N VAL A 415 -2.40 19.53 0.82
CA VAL A 415 -1.62 20.50 0.04
C VAL A 415 -2.37 21.82 -0.14
N ARG A 416 -3.70 21.80 -0.17
CA ARG A 416 -4.54 23.02 -0.17
C ARG A 416 -4.67 23.66 1.21
N GLY A 417 -4.04 23.11 2.24
CA GLY A 417 -4.13 23.60 3.61
C GLY A 417 -5.49 23.37 4.26
N VAL A 418 -6.27 22.41 3.76
CA VAL A 418 -7.61 22.09 4.27
C VAL A 418 -7.51 20.91 5.24
N PRO A 419 -7.79 21.09 6.54
CA PRO A 419 -7.86 19.98 7.49
C PRO A 419 -8.97 19.01 7.11
N ILE A 420 -8.63 17.73 6.94
CA ILE A 420 -9.58 16.70 6.51
C ILE A 420 -9.48 15.43 7.34
N ILE A 421 -10.62 14.95 7.80
CA ILE A 421 -10.83 13.67 8.44
C ILE A 421 -11.52 12.78 7.40
N ALA A 422 -10.78 11.87 6.77
CA ALA A 422 -11.38 10.95 5.81
C ALA A 422 -11.08 9.50 6.16
N MET A 423 -12.11 8.66 6.15
CA MET A 423 -11.98 7.24 6.48
C MET A 423 -12.97 6.39 5.71
N VAL A 424 -12.61 5.12 5.56
CA VAL A 424 -13.42 4.12 4.90
C VAL A 424 -13.83 3.06 5.93
N MET A 425 -15.13 2.87 6.09
CA MET A 425 -15.75 1.91 7.01
C MET A 425 -15.66 0.48 6.46
N GLY A 426 -15.71 -0.48 7.39
CA GLY A 426 -15.63 -1.92 7.12
C GLY A 426 -14.20 -2.45 7.23
N GLU A 427 -14.07 -3.78 7.31
CA GLU A 427 -12.77 -4.46 7.48
C GLU A 427 -11.81 -4.14 6.32
N LYS A 428 -12.32 -4.09 5.09
CA LYS A 428 -11.57 -3.68 3.89
C LYS A 428 -11.08 -2.23 3.93
N GLY A 429 -11.72 -1.39 4.74
CA GLY A 429 -11.37 0.02 4.92
C GLY A 429 -10.34 0.28 6.02
N LEU A 430 -9.93 -0.75 6.79
CA LEU A 430 -9.02 -0.62 7.94
C LEU A 430 -7.74 0.16 7.61
N MET A 431 -7.16 -0.07 6.43
CA MET A 431 -5.96 0.63 5.96
C MET A 431 -6.11 2.16 5.98
N SER A 432 -7.31 2.69 5.69
CA SER A 432 -7.56 4.14 5.73
C SER A 432 -7.41 4.75 7.12
N ARG A 433 -7.69 3.95 8.17
CA ARG A 433 -7.64 4.38 9.57
C ARG A 433 -6.23 4.34 10.13
N ILE A 434 -5.38 3.44 9.63
CA ILE A 434 -4.00 3.25 10.07
C ILE A 434 -3.06 4.22 9.33
N LEU A 435 -3.16 4.33 8.01
CA LEU A 435 -2.24 5.12 7.18
C LEU A 435 -2.62 6.61 7.06
N CYS A 436 -3.57 7.06 7.87
CA CYS A 436 -3.99 8.45 7.96
C CYS A 436 -2.81 9.44 8.12
N PRO A 437 -1.78 9.18 8.97
CA PRO A 437 -0.60 10.04 9.09
C PRO A 437 0.24 10.16 7.81
N LYS A 438 0.36 9.08 7.03
CA LYS A 438 1.12 9.06 5.78
C LYS A 438 0.42 9.86 4.67
N PHE A 439 -0.90 9.78 4.62
CA PHE A 439 -1.70 10.36 3.54
C PHE A 439 -2.40 11.67 3.92
N GLY A 440 -1.99 12.30 5.03
CA GLY A 440 -2.38 13.68 5.35
C GLY A 440 -3.73 13.86 6.03
N GLY A 441 -4.29 12.81 6.62
CA GLY A 441 -5.53 12.95 7.38
C GLY A 441 -5.29 13.60 8.74
N TYR A 442 -6.24 14.42 9.17
CA TYR A 442 -6.16 15.23 10.38
C TYR A 442 -6.32 14.38 11.66
N LEU A 443 -7.21 13.39 11.61
CA LEU A 443 -7.57 12.56 12.76
C LEU A 443 -8.05 11.17 12.32
N THR A 444 -7.82 10.17 13.16
CA THR A 444 -8.41 8.83 13.08
C THR A 444 -9.15 8.48 14.38
N PHE A 445 -10.03 7.48 14.32
CA PHE A 445 -10.80 7.00 15.47
C PHE A 445 -10.29 5.65 15.94
N GLY A 446 -10.04 5.51 17.24
CA GLY A 446 -9.67 4.25 17.88
C GLY A 446 -10.56 3.96 19.09
N THR A 447 -11.02 2.71 19.24
CA THR A 447 -11.91 2.34 20.36
C THR A 447 -11.14 2.06 21.65
N LEU A 448 -11.82 2.18 22.79
CA LEU A 448 -11.25 1.82 24.10
C LEU A 448 -11.11 0.32 24.31
N GLU A 449 -12.00 -0.46 23.68
CA GLU A 449 -12.10 -1.91 23.82
C GLU A 449 -12.51 -2.52 22.48
N SER A 450 -12.11 -3.77 22.24
CA SER A 450 -12.52 -4.50 21.05
C SER A 450 -14.03 -4.81 21.10
N GLY A 451 -14.71 -4.69 19.96
CA GLY A 451 -16.15 -4.95 19.84
C GLY A 451 -17.07 -3.78 20.23
N VAL A 452 -16.58 -2.77 20.94
CA VAL A 452 -17.33 -1.53 21.26
C VAL A 452 -16.99 -0.47 20.22
N VAL A 453 -17.62 -0.55 19.05
CA VAL A 453 -17.32 0.31 17.88
C VAL A 453 -18.44 1.30 17.60
N SER A 454 -18.09 2.56 17.30
CA SER A 454 -19.05 3.56 16.83
C SER A 454 -19.26 3.51 15.31
N ALA A 455 -18.34 2.87 14.58
CA ALA A 455 -18.43 2.60 13.15
C ALA A 455 -17.68 1.30 12.78
N PRO A 456 -18.12 0.55 11.74
CA PRO A 456 -17.46 -0.68 11.33
C PRO A 456 -15.98 -0.48 10.94
N GLY A 457 -15.13 -1.43 11.37
CA GLY A 457 -13.71 -1.49 11.02
C GLY A 457 -12.79 -0.59 11.87
N GLN A 458 -13.24 -0.09 13.03
CA GLN A 458 -12.38 0.67 13.93
C GLN A 458 -11.40 -0.25 14.68
N PRO A 459 -10.08 0.06 14.65
CA PRO A 459 -9.10 -0.59 15.52
C PRO A 459 -9.20 -0.04 16.96
N THR A 460 -8.63 -0.74 17.93
CA THR A 460 -8.47 -0.19 19.28
C THR A 460 -7.35 0.87 19.29
N ILE A 461 -7.38 1.77 20.28
CA ILE A 461 -6.29 2.74 20.49
C ILE A 461 -4.98 1.99 20.78
N ASP A 462 -5.06 0.92 21.56
CA ASP A 462 -3.91 0.07 21.88
C ASP A 462 -3.30 -0.55 20.62
N ASP A 463 -4.11 -1.03 19.68
CA ASP A 463 -3.61 -1.55 18.40
C ASP A 463 -2.96 -0.44 17.56
N LEU A 464 -3.59 0.73 17.46
CA LEU A 464 -3.00 1.87 16.74
C LEU A 464 -1.62 2.23 17.32
N VAL A 465 -1.55 2.43 18.64
CA VAL A 465 -0.33 2.92 19.29
C VAL A 465 0.75 1.86 19.38
N LYS A 466 0.40 0.63 19.78
CA LYS A 466 1.35 -0.43 20.14
C LYS A 466 1.61 -1.42 19.01
N LEU A 467 0.59 -1.80 18.24
CA LEU A 467 0.72 -2.79 17.18
C LEU A 467 1.13 -2.15 15.85
N TYR A 468 0.46 -1.09 15.44
CA TYR A 468 0.75 -0.41 14.16
C TYR A 468 1.75 0.74 14.28
N ASN A 469 2.30 0.97 15.47
CA ASN A 469 3.26 2.06 15.73
C ASN A 469 2.80 3.42 15.17
N PHE A 470 1.50 3.75 15.31
CA PHE A 470 0.85 4.87 14.61
C PHE A 470 1.58 6.21 14.73
N ARG A 471 2.26 6.45 15.86
CA ARG A 471 3.02 7.69 16.12
C ARG A 471 4.33 7.80 15.33
N GLN A 472 4.81 6.71 14.74
CA GLN A 472 6.01 6.66 13.91
C GLN A 472 5.68 6.79 12.41
N ILE A 473 4.41 6.59 12.02
CA ILE A 473 4.00 6.69 10.62
C ILE A 473 4.10 8.14 10.17
N GLY A 474 4.89 8.39 9.12
CA GLY A 474 5.06 9.66 8.46
C GLY A 474 4.78 9.58 6.95
N PRO A 475 4.92 10.70 6.23
CA PRO A 475 4.69 10.76 4.78
C PRO A 475 5.60 9.83 3.97
N ASP A 476 6.82 9.56 4.46
CA ASP A 476 7.85 8.78 3.75
C ASP A 476 7.87 7.29 4.13
N THR A 477 7.19 6.93 5.24
CA THR A 477 7.10 5.54 5.75
C THR A 477 6.65 4.58 4.67
N LYS A 478 7.40 3.50 4.47
CA LYS A 478 7.07 2.46 3.50
C LYS A 478 5.98 1.54 4.04
N VAL A 479 5.01 1.21 3.20
CA VAL A 479 3.85 0.39 3.55
C VAL A 479 4.12 -1.05 3.11
N PHE A 480 3.98 -1.96 4.06
CA PHE A 480 4.02 -3.40 3.89
C PHE A 480 2.72 -4.01 4.37
N GLY A 481 2.43 -5.25 3.98
CA GLY A 481 1.27 -5.92 4.56
C GLY A 481 1.06 -7.36 4.13
N ILE A 482 0.15 -8.00 4.86
CA ILE A 482 -0.30 -9.37 4.59
C ILE A 482 -1.59 -9.34 3.78
N ILE A 483 -1.54 -9.85 2.55
CA ILE A 483 -2.67 -10.03 1.63
C ILE A 483 -3.35 -11.37 1.92
N GLY A 484 -4.65 -11.36 2.21
CA GLY A 484 -5.39 -12.60 2.48
C GLY A 484 -6.91 -12.43 2.47
N LYS A 485 -7.62 -13.55 2.49
CA LYS A 485 -9.08 -13.59 2.70
C LYS A 485 -9.51 -14.94 3.31
N PRO A 486 -9.84 -15.00 4.62
CA PRO A 486 -9.75 -13.94 5.63
C PRO A 486 -8.30 -13.58 5.99
N VAL A 487 -8.10 -12.47 6.70
CA VAL A 487 -6.74 -11.98 7.05
C VAL A 487 -6.59 -11.46 8.48
N SER A 488 -7.68 -11.13 9.16
CA SER A 488 -7.68 -10.49 10.50
C SER A 488 -7.04 -11.31 11.62
N HIS A 489 -6.83 -12.61 11.40
CA HIS A 489 -6.16 -13.51 12.35
C HIS A 489 -4.63 -13.58 12.17
N SER A 490 -4.06 -12.95 11.14
CA SER A 490 -2.61 -12.97 10.93
C SER A 490 -1.88 -12.27 12.07
N LYS A 491 -0.76 -12.85 12.49
CA LYS A 491 0.14 -12.26 13.50
C LYS A 491 1.29 -11.48 12.88
N SER A 492 1.40 -11.44 11.55
CA SER A 492 2.50 -10.77 10.86
C SER A 492 2.60 -9.28 11.16
N PRO A 493 1.49 -8.52 11.26
CA PRO A 493 1.58 -7.13 11.70
C PRO A 493 2.17 -6.95 13.10
N ILE A 494 1.98 -7.90 14.02
CA ILE A 494 2.61 -7.84 15.36
C ILE A 494 4.12 -8.02 15.20
N LEU A 495 4.53 -9.02 14.43
CA LEU A 495 5.94 -9.37 14.26
C LEU A 495 6.74 -8.29 13.53
N TYR A 496 6.27 -7.86 12.34
CA TYR A 496 7.02 -6.92 11.50
C TYR A 496 7.07 -5.52 12.06
N ASN A 497 5.98 -5.00 12.65
CA ASN A 497 6.02 -3.65 13.20
C ASN A 497 6.97 -3.55 14.40
N GLU A 498 7.04 -4.59 15.23
CA GLU A 498 8.02 -4.63 16.32
C GLU A 498 9.44 -4.76 15.77
N ALA A 499 9.66 -5.59 14.75
CA ALA A 499 10.95 -5.71 14.09
C ALA A 499 11.42 -4.38 13.47
N PHE A 500 10.56 -3.72 12.67
CA PHE A 500 10.85 -2.42 12.06
C PHE A 500 11.21 -1.37 13.10
N LYS A 501 10.46 -1.32 14.21
CA LYS A 501 10.72 -0.39 15.31
C LYS A 501 12.07 -0.65 15.98
N GLN A 502 12.49 -1.89 16.15
CA GLN A 502 13.77 -2.22 16.80
C GLN A 502 14.99 -1.86 15.95
N VAL A 503 14.92 -2.08 14.64
CA VAL A 503 16.01 -1.68 13.72
C VAL A 503 15.93 -0.21 13.32
N GLY A 504 14.88 0.52 13.72
CA GLY A 504 14.64 1.90 13.29
C GLY A 504 14.35 2.02 11.79
N PHE A 505 13.77 0.99 11.19
CA PHE A 505 13.36 0.99 9.78
C PHE A 505 12.03 1.72 9.64
N ASP A 506 11.97 2.69 8.72
CA ASP A 506 10.78 3.51 8.47
C ASP A 506 9.73 2.76 7.62
N GLY A 507 9.14 1.74 8.24
CA GLY A 507 8.13 0.87 7.65
C GLY A 507 6.94 0.64 8.58
N VAL A 508 5.78 0.40 7.98
CA VAL A 508 4.58 -0.08 8.69
C VAL A 508 4.00 -1.29 7.98
N TYR A 509 3.66 -2.33 8.75
CA TYR A 509 3.10 -3.58 8.25
C TYR A 509 1.63 -3.71 8.65
N ILE A 510 0.72 -3.90 7.70
CA ILE A 510 -0.74 -3.90 7.95
C ILE A 510 -1.47 -5.13 7.40
N HIS A 511 -2.71 -5.33 7.86
CA HIS A 511 -3.63 -6.31 7.29
C HIS A 511 -4.25 -5.81 5.99
N LEU A 512 -4.29 -6.65 4.95
CA LEU A 512 -4.87 -6.33 3.64
C LEU A 512 -5.90 -7.39 3.25
N LEU A 513 -7.18 -7.09 3.49
CA LEU A 513 -8.29 -7.96 3.10
C LEU A 513 -8.59 -7.75 1.61
N VAL A 514 -8.04 -8.62 0.77
CA VAL A 514 -8.09 -8.50 -0.69
C VAL A 514 -9.12 -9.48 -1.27
N ASP A 515 -9.91 -9.02 -2.23
CA ASP A 515 -10.83 -9.87 -2.99
C ASP A 515 -10.24 -10.27 -4.33
N ASP A 516 -9.71 -9.29 -5.07
CA ASP A 516 -9.06 -9.45 -6.37
C ASP A 516 -7.64 -8.91 -6.28
N ILE A 517 -6.66 -9.81 -6.41
CA ILE A 517 -5.26 -9.44 -6.24
C ILE A 517 -4.69 -8.65 -7.41
N ALA A 518 -5.16 -8.90 -8.64
CA ALA A 518 -4.68 -8.16 -9.80
C ALA A 518 -5.14 -6.71 -9.71
N LYS A 519 -6.41 -6.50 -9.32
CA LYS A 519 -6.95 -5.16 -9.07
C LYS A 519 -6.24 -4.46 -7.90
N PHE A 520 -5.90 -5.20 -6.84
CA PHE A 520 -5.13 -4.69 -5.71
C PHE A 520 -3.76 -4.16 -6.15
N PHE A 521 -2.95 -4.97 -6.85
CA PHE A 521 -1.62 -4.55 -7.31
C PHE A 521 -1.68 -3.41 -8.33
N GLN A 522 -2.66 -3.41 -9.23
CA GLN A 522 -2.87 -2.28 -10.16
C GLN A 522 -3.11 -0.97 -9.41
N THR A 523 -3.93 -1.02 -8.35
CA THR A 523 -4.30 0.15 -7.56
C THR A 523 -3.16 0.64 -6.67
N TYR A 524 -2.43 -0.28 -6.02
CA TYR A 524 -1.38 0.01 -5.05
C TYR A 524 0.01 -0.28 -5.62
N SER A 525 0.31 0.32 -6.76
CA SER A 525 1.55 0.13 -7.55
C SER A 525 2.63 1.19 -7.30
N SER A 526 2.38 2.17 -6.42
CA SER A 526 3.36 3.22 -6.13
C SER A 526 4.48 2.72 -5.21
N THR A 527 5.59 3.46 -5.19
CA THR A 527 6.76 3.26 -4.31
C THR A 527 6.46 3.37 -2.81
N ASP A 528 5.26 3.83 -2.44
CA ASP A 528 4.77 3.83 -1.07
C ASP A 528 4.50 2.41 -0.58
N PHE A 529 4.04 1.52 -1.46
CA PHE A 529 3.70 0.13 -1.16
C PHE A 529 4.87 -0.77 -1.56
N ALA A 530 5.79 -0.96 -0.62
CA ALA A 530 7.12 -1.50 -0.92
C ALA A 530 7.19 -3.03 -0.95
N GLY A 531 6.27 -3.72 -0.26
CA GLY A 531 6.30 -5.18 -0.24
C GLY A 531 5.10 -5.82 0.44
N PHE A 532 4.79 -7.06 0.05
CA PHE A 532 3.64 -7.77 0.56
C PHE A 532 3.95 -9.24 0.82
N SER A 533 3.45 -9.75 1.93
CA SER A 533 3.27 -11.19 2.12
C SER A 533 1.88 -11.58 1.64
N CYS A 534 1.73 -12.77 1.09
CA CYS A 534 0.46 -13.30 0.59
C CYS A 534 0.12 -14.61 1.28
N THR A 535 -1.08 -14.68 1.85
CA THR A 535 -1.69 -15.90 2.37
C THR A 535 -2.88 -16.32 1.51
N ILE A 536 -3.59 -17.34 1.96
CA ILE A 536 -4.72 -17.93 1.25
C ILE A 536 -5.81 -16.88 0.99
N PRO A 537 -6.49 -16.93 -0.17
CA PRO A 537 -6.32 -17.84 -1.31
C PRO A 537 -5.39 -17.30 -2.40
N HIS A 538 -4.71 -16.19 -2.15
CA HIS A 538 -4.15 -15.32 -3.18
C HIS A 538 -2.80 -15.75 -3.73
N LYS A 539 -2.16 -16.73 -3.09
CA LYS A 539 -0.81 -17.17 -3.44
C LYS A 539 -0.66 -17.56 -4.91
N GLU A 540 -1.53 -18.39 -5.48
CA GLU A 540 -1.40 -18.79 -6.89
C GLU A 540 -1.72 -17.63 -7.86
N ALA A 541 -2.66 -16.76 -7.50
CA ALA A 541 -3.07 -15.62 -8.33
C ALA A 541 -2.00 -14.54 -8.38
N ALA A 542 -1.35 -14.28 -7.26
CA ALA A 542 -0.29 -13.28 -7.14
C ALA A 542 0.95 -13.59 -7.99
N LEU A 543 1.26 -14.88 -8.19
CA LEU A 543 2.38 -15.31 -9.05
C LEU A 543 2.18 -14.85 -10.49
N LYS A 544 0.94 -14.99 -10.96
CA LYS A 544 0.54 -14.56 -12.31
C LYS A 544 0.60 -13.04 -12.48
N CYS A 545 0.70 -12.29 -11.39
CA CYS A 545 0.80 -10.83 -11.39
C CYS A 545 2.25 -10.32 -11.27
N CYS A 546 3.25 -11.19 -11.17
CA CYS A 546 4.65 -10.79 -11.08
C CYS A 546 5.31 -10.64 -12.45
N ASP A 547 6.04 -9.54 -12.64
CA ASP A 547 6.78 -9.27 -13.88
C ASP A 547 8.07 -10.10 -13.97
N GLU A 548 8.74 -10.33 -12.84
CA GLU A 548 9.90 -11.20 -12.70
C GLU A 548 9.64 -12.27 -11.65
N VAL A 549 9.98 -13.51 -11.98
CA VAL A 549 9.85 -14.68 -11.11
C VAL A 549 11.22 -15.35 -11.04
N ASP A 550 11.69 -15.59 -9.81
CA ASP A 550 12.94 -16.30 -9.52
C ASP A 550 13.01 -17.65 -10.29
N PRO A 551 14.16 -18.06 -10.86
CA PRO A 551 14.31 -19.34 -11.56
C PRO A 551 13.79 -20.56 -10.78
N VAL A 552 13.97 -20.60 -9.45
CA VAL A 552 13.43 -21.64 -8.58
C VAL A 552 11.89 -21.57 -8.55
N ALA A 553 11.33 -20.36 -8.45
CA ALA A 553 9.89 -20.11 -8.51
C ALA A 553 9.26 -20.37 -9.90
N LYS A 554 10.07 -20.51 -10.96
CA LYS A 554 9.64 -20.81 -12.34
C LYS A 554 9.58 -22.32 -12.64
N VAL A 555 10.51 -23.12 -12.08
CA VAL A 555 10.48 -24.60 -12.14
C VAL A 555 9.28 -25.14 -11.35
N ILE A 556 8.96 -24.47 -10.26
CA ILE A 556 7.82 -24.77 -9.40
C ILE A 556 6.61 -23.92 -9.84
N GLU A 557 6.15 -24.07 -11.09
CA GLU A 557 4.99 -23.35 -11.68
C GLU A 557 3.65 -23.56 -10.93
N ALA A 558 3.71 -24.30 -9.81
CA ALA A 558 2.63 -24.53 -8.89
C ALA A 558 2.89 -23.98 -7.45
N SER A 559 4.10 -23.50 -7.07
CA SER A 559 4.46 -22.97 -5.73
C SER A 559 5.82 -22.26 -5.59
N HIS A 560 5.76 -20.92 -5.51
CA HIS A 560 6.29 -20.07 -4.44
C HIS A 560 7.72 -20.24 -3.86
N SER A 561 8.38 -19.08 -3.70
CA SER A 561 9.43 -18.75 -2.71
C SER A 561 10.84 -19.32 -2.93
N PRO A 562 11.91 -18.51 -2.79
CA PRO A 562 13.31 -18.95 -2.82
C PRO A 562 13.77 -19.60 -1.48
N PHE A 563 12.90 -20.34 -0.80
CA PHE A 563 13.13 -20.82 0.57
C PHE A 563 13.24 -22.34 0.62
N ASP A 564 14.31 -22.86 0.01
CA ASP A 564 14.63 -24.30 0.02
C ASP A 564 15.50 -24.73 1.21
N GLU A 565 16.00 -23.79 2.01
CA GLU A 565 16.91 -24.14 3.11
C GLU A 565 16.22 -24.24 4.48
N VAL A 566 15.37 -23.31 4.91
CA VAL A 566 14.96 -23.27 6.33
C VAL A 566 13.91 -24.30 6.75
N TYR A 567 12.89 -24.59 5.93
CA TYR A 567 11.80 -25.51 6.33
C TYR A 567 12.19 -26.97 6.46
N PRO A 568 12.96 -27.52 5.50
CA PRO A 568 13.49 -28.87 5.66
C PRO A 568 14.54 -28.90 6.77
N VAL A 569 15.24 -27.78 7.02
CA VAL A 569 16.27 -27.67 8.07
C VAL A 569 15.68 -27.76 9.47
N THR A 570 14.58 -27.07 9.79
CA THR A 570 13.94 -27.22 11.12
C THR A 570 13.50 -28.65 11.39
N VAL A 571 12.83 -29.28 10.40
CA VAL A 571 12.41 -30.68 10.52
C VAL A 571 13.61 -31.63 10.55
N SER A 572 14.69 -31.32 9.83
CA SER A 572 15.89 -32.15 9.82
C SER A 572 16.71 -32.05 11.10
N ASP A 573 16.79 -30.86 11.70
CA ASP A 573 17.51 -30.60 12.95
C ASP A 573 16.84 -31.35 14.12
N GLU A 574 15.50 -31.34 14.17
CA GLU A 574 14.72 -32.07 15.18
C GLU A 574 14.79 -33.60 14.98
N VAL A 575 14.94 -34.05 13.72
CA VAL A 575 15.19 -35.46 13.38
C VAL A 575 16.58 -35.93 13.84
N ASP A 576 17.59 -35.05 13.76
CA ASP A 576 18.95 -35.32 14.22
C ASP A 576 19.02 -35.41 15.76
N GLU A 577 18.35 -34.50 16.47
CA GLU A 577 18.28 -34.56 17.94
C GLU A 577 17.51 -35.79 18.45
N GLY A 578 16.40 -36.16 17.80
CA GLY A 578 15.64 -37.37 18.14
C GLY A 578 16.38 -38.68 17.87
N SER A 579 17.35 -38.68 16.94
CA SER A 579 18.18 -39.86 16.63
C SER A 579 19.43 -39.96 17.53
N CYS A 580 19.84 -38.86 18.16
CA CYS A 580 21.06 -38.80 18.99
C CYS A 580 20.81 -39.23 20.45
N GLY A 581 20.40 -40.49 20.63
CA GLY A 581 20.59 -41.20 21.89
C GLY A 581 22.07 -41.59 22.06
N SER A 582 22.86 -40.76 22.74
CA SER A 582 24.20 -41.08 23.28
C SER A 582 25.24 -41.58 22.25
N GLY A 583 25.94 -40.64 21.59
CA GLY A 583 27.18 -40.95 20.87
C GLY A 583 27.60 -39.86 19.90
N HIS A 584 28.61 -39.07 20.25
CA HIS A 584 29.35 -38.26 19.29
C HIS A 584 29.98 -39.18 18.23
N ALA A 585 29.35 -39.29 17.05
CA ALA A 585 29.93 -39.91 15.87
C ALA A 585 30.10 -38.84 14.79
N ASN A 586 31.36 -38.44 14.62
CA ASN A 586 31.85 -37.56 13.58
C ASN A 586 31.77 -38.30 12.22
N GLY A 587 30.95 -37.81 11.28
CA GLY A 587 31.09 -38.09 9.85
C GLY A 587 29.95 -38.84 9.16
N THR A 588 29.00 -38.09 8.60
CA THR A 588 28.39 -38.33 7.27
C THR A 588 27.80 -37.01 6.74
N ILE A 589 28.24 -36.60 5.54
CA ILE A 589 27.85 -35.35 4.84
C ILE A 589 26.51 -35.58 4.11
N GLY A 590 25.45 -35.87 4.84
CA GLY A 590 24.13 -36.16 4.28
C GLY A 590 23.01 -35.52 5.08
N SER A 591 21.99 -35.00 4.41
CA SER A 591 20.78 -34.45 5.04
C SER A 591 20.08 -35.51 5.92
N PRO A 592 19.58 -35.15 7.13
CA PRO A 592 18.81 -36.05 7.99
C PRO A 592 17.50 -36.58 7.37
N LEU A 593 17.03 -35.91 6.32
CA LEU A 593 15.86 -36.32 5.54
C LEU A 593 16.18 -37.29 4.41
N ALA A 594 17.46 -37.48 4.07
CA ALA A 594 17.87 -38.29 2.94
C ALA A 594 17.38 -39.75 3.09
N GLY A 595 16.63 -40.23 2.10
CA GLY A 595 16.08 -41.59 2.05
C GLY A 595 14.82 -41.83 2.90
N LYS A 596 14.49 -40.93 3.84
CA LYS A 596 13.27 -41.05 4.67
C LYS A 596 12.01 -40.83 3.85
N LEU A 597 10.92 -41.50 4.22
CA LEU A 597 9.61 -41.27 3.63
C LEU A 597 8.91 -40.08 4.31
N PHE A 598 8.68 -39.03 3.52
CA PHE A 598 8.09 -37.76 3.94
C PHE A 598 6.68 -37.63 3.37
N VAL A 599 5.69 -37.71 4.25
CA VAL A 599 4.27 -37.70 3.91
C VAL A 599 3.69 -36.32 4.13
N VAL A 600 3.32 -35.66 3.03
CA VAL A 600 2.71 -34.32 3.03
C VAL A 600 1.20 -34.43 2.95
N ILE A 601 0.48 -33.91 3.95
CA ILE A 601 -0.98 -33.76 3.89
C ILE A 601 -1.31 -32.39 3.31
N GLY A 602 -1.95 -32.37 2.14
CA GLY A 602 -2.43 -31.18 1.44
C GLY A 602 -1.65 -30.87 0.16
N ALA A 603 -2.37 -30.54 -0.90
CA ALA A 603 -1.80 -30.16 -2.21
C ALA A 603 -1.92 -28.64 -2.50
N GLY A 604 -1.98 -27.82 -1.44
CA GLY A 604 -1.96 -26.35 -1.55
C GLY A 604 -0.54 -25.80 -1.63
N GLY A 605 -0.39 -24.46 -1.64
CA GLY A 605 0.94 -23.82 -1.76
C GLY A 605 1.94 -24.24 -0.67
N ALA A 606 1.48 -24.41 0.58
CA ALA A 606 2.34 -24.89 1.67
C ALA A 606 2.78 -26.35 1.48
N GLY A 607 1.87 -27.22 1.06
CA GLY A 607 2.18 -28.64 0.80
C GLY A 607 3.15 -28.83 -0.34
N LYS A 608 2.98 -28.07 -1.42
CA LYS A 608 3.90 -28.04 -2.55
C LYS A 608 5.31 -27.58 -2.17
N ALA A 609 5.43 -26.49 -1.40
CA ALA A 609 6.73 -25.99 -0.93
C ALA A 609 7.45 -27.01 -0.04
N LEU A 610 6.75 -27.61 0.94
CA LEU A 610 7.33 -28.67 1.77
C LEU A 610 7.71 -29.92 0.98
N ALA A 611 6.89 -30.31 0.00
CA ALA A 611 7.16 -31.46 -0.85
C ALA A 611 8.44 -31.26 -1.69
N TYR A 612 8.64 -30.06 -2.25
CA TYR A 612 9.84 -29.73 -3.01
C TYR A 612 11.09 -29.67 -2.12
N GLY A 613 11.02 -28.93 -1.01
CA GLY A 613 12.15 -28.82 -0.07
C GLY A 613 12.56 -30.18 0.53
N ALA A 614 11.60 -31.05 0.84
CA ALA A 614 11.90 -32.42 1.27
C ALA A 614 12.61 -33.23 0.17
N LYS A 615 12.21 -33.07 -1.09
CA LYS A 615 12.83 -33.75 -2.24
C LYS A 615 14.26 -33.29 -2.48
N GLU A 616 14.51 -31.97 -2.47
CA GLU A 616 15.85 -31.37 -2.59
C GLU A 616 16.80 -31.89 -1.51
N LYS A 617 16.30 -32.10 -0.30
CA LYS A 617 17.05 -32.72 0.82
C LYS A 617 17.14 -34.25 0.77
N GLY A 618 16.69 -34.88 -0.32
CA GLY A 618 16.87 -36.31 -0.60
C GLY A 618 15.77 -37.23 -0.06
N ALA A 619 14.64 -36.71 0.42
CA ALA A 619 13.53 -37.53 0.92
C ALA A 619 12.73 -38.19 -0.23
N ARG A 620 12.08 -39.31 0.09
CA ARG A 620 11.00 -39.88 -0.75
C ARG A 620 9.70 -39.23 -0.33
N VAL A 621 8.98 -38.60 -1.26
CA VAL A 621 7.82 -37.76 -0.91
C VAL A 621 6.51 -38.44 -1.34
N VAL A 622 5.53 -38.46 -0.42
CA VAL A 622 4.16 -38.90 -0.68
C VAL A 622 3.21 -37.73 -0.39
N ILE A 623 2.29 -37.45 -1.30
CA ILE A 623 1.33 -36.35 -1.17
C ILE A 623 -0.07 -36.92 -0.95
N ALA A 624 -0.57 -36.79 0.27
CA ALA A 624 -1.93 -37.14 0.64
C ALA A 624 -2.85 -35.93 0.51
N ASN A 625 -3.91 -36.02 -0.30
CA ASN A 625 -4.87 -34.92 -0.46
C ASN A 625 -6.32 -35.39 -0.39
N ARG A 626 -7.23 -34.49 0.01
CA ARG A 626 -8.65 -34.80 0.17
C ARG A 626 -9.28 -35.25 -1.15
N THR A 627 -10.07 -36.33 -1.08
CA THR A 627 -11.08 -36.69 -2.08
C THR A 627 -12.43 -36.47 -1.44
N TYR A 628 -13.16 -35.41 -1.81
CA TYR A 628 -14.47 -35.19 -1.19
C TYR A 628 -15.46 -36.28 -1.63
N GLY A 629 -15.99 -37.00 -0.64
CA GLY A 629 -17.03 -38.01 -0.82
C GLY A 629 -18.34 -37.47 -1.40
N GLU A 630 -18.64 -36.18 -1.24
CA GLU A 630 -19.97 -35.63 -1.60
C GLU A 630 -19.97 -34.65 -2.78
N ILE A 631 -18.86 -34.51 -3.51
CA ILE A 631 -18.80 -33.61 -4.67
C ILE A 631 -18.99 -34.39 -5.99
N LEU A 632 -19.63 -33.75 -6.97
CA LEU A 632 -19.73 -34.17 -8.37
C LEU A 632 -18.43 -34.81 -8.87
N ALA A 633 -18.53 -35.94 -9.59
CA ALA A 633 -17.39 -36.73 -10.07
C ALA A 633 -16.33 -35.91 -10.83
N SER A 634 -16.74 -34.82 -11.50
CA SER A 634 -15.85 -33.89 -12.21
C SER A 634 -14.87 -33.13 -11.29
N GLN A 635 -15.25 -32.78 -10.06
CA GLN A 635 -14.33 -32.10 -9.12
C GLN A 635 -13.47 -33.09 -8.32
N ARG A 636 -13.92 -34.35 -8.15
CA ARG A 636 -13.09 -35.42 -7.55
C ARG A 636 -11.85 -35.69 -8.39
N ILE A 637 -12.01 -35.74 -9.72
CA ILE A 637 -10.90 -35.88 -10.67
C ILE A 637 -9.91 -34.70 -10.52
N LEU A 638 -10.42 -33.47 -10.47
CA LEU A 638 -9.59 -32.27 -10.36
C LEU A 638 -8.73 -32.21 -9.09
N LEU A 639 -9.26 -32.65 -7.93
CA LEU A 639 -8.54 -32.60 -6.65
C LEU A 639 -7.48 -33.69 -6.52
N LEU A 640 -7.76 -34.90 -7.03
CA LEU A 640 -6.77 -35.98 -7.10
C LEU A 640 -5.66 -35.64 -8.11
N ASN A 641 -6.02 -34.98 -9.22
CA ASN A 641 -5.07 -34.51 -10.22
C ASN A 641 -4.05 -33.53 -9.62
N ARG A 642 -4.44 -32.65 -8.68
CA ARG A 642 -3.48 -31.75 -8.02
C ARG A 642 -2.40 -32.48 -7.22
N ALA A 643 -2.75 -33.52 -6.47
CA ALA A 643 -1.76 -34.30 -5.72
C ALA A 643 -0.82 -35.05 -6.67
N LYS A 644 -1.38 -35.62 -7.75
CA LYS A 644 -0.61 -36.28 -8.81
C LYS A 644 0.31 -35.32 -9.55
N GLU A 645 -0.16 -34.14 -9.94
CA GLU A 645 0.66 -33.12 -10.62
C GLU A 645 1.91 -32.77 -9.81
N ILE A 646 1.77 -32.58 -8.49
CA ILE A 646 2.92 -32.27 -7.63
C ILE A 646 3.82 -33.49 -7.50
N ALA A 647 3.25 -34.67 -7.27
CA ALA A 647 3.98 -35.92 -7.15
C ALA A 647 4.80 -36.22 -8.43
N ASP A 648 4.19 -36.06 -9.61
CA ASP A 648 4.83 -36.23 -10.92
C ASP A 648 5.98 -35.22 -11.10
N THR A 649 5.79 -33.97 -10.65
CA THR A 649 6.80 -32.91 -10.76
C THR A 649 8.06 -33.21 -9.92
N ILE A 650 7.89 -33.74 -8.70
CA ILE A 650 8.99 -34.02 -7.77
C ILE A 650 9.48 -35.49 -7.84
N GLY A 651 8.86 -36.32 -8.68
CA GLY A 651 9.10 -37.76 -8.73
C GLY A 651 8.80 -38.45 -7.38
N GLY A 652 7.62 -38.19 -6.83
CA GLY A 652 7.04 -38.82 -5.63
C GLY A 652 5.73 -39.55 -5.94
N ASP A 653 5.02 -39.97 -4.90
CA ASP A 653 3.74 -40.69 -5.02
C ASP A 653 2.56 -39.84 -4.52
N ALA A 654 1.37 -40.11 -5.05
CA ALA A 654 0.13 -39.47 -4.62
C ALA A 654 -0.81 -40.46 -3.92
N LEU A 655 -1.40 -40.05 -2.81
CA LEU A 655 -2.30 -40.86 -1.98
C LEU A 655 -3.61 -40.11 -1.71
N SER A 656 -4.72 -40.84 -1.56
CA SER A 656 -5.96 -40.25 -1.08
C SER A 656 -5.90 -40.05 0.44
N LEU A 657 -6.49 -38.97 0.96
CA LEU A 657 -6.51 -38.73 2.42
C LEU A 657 -7.21 -39.86 3.19
N ALA A 658 -8.14 -40.58 2.57
CA ALA A 658 -8.82 -41.71 3.19
C ALA A 658 -7.87 -42.89 3.42
N ASP A 659 -6.98 -43.15 2.44
CA ASP A 659 -6.03 -44.26 2.49
C ASP A 659 -4.85 -43.97 3.44
N LEU A 660 -4.65 -42.70 3.82
CA LEU A 660 -3.55 -42.29 4.72
C LEU A 660 -3.60 -42.99 6.09
N ASN A 661 -4.79 -43.34 6.60
CA ASN A 661 -4.91 -44.05 7.88
C ASN A 661 -4.30 -45.45 7.85
N ASP A 662 -4.29 -46.08 6.69
CA ASP A 662 -3.79 -47.44 6.47
C ASP A 662 -2.45 -47.43 5.70
N PHE A 663 -1.85 -46.26 5.51
CA PHE A 663 -0.58 -46.11 4.82
C PHE A 663 0.59 -46.17 5.78
N HIS A 664 1.23 -47.34 5.86
CA HIS A 664 2.39 -47.62 6.71
C HIS A 664 3.36 -48.59 6.00
N PRO A 665 3.98 -48.18 4.89
CA PRO A 665 4.93 -49.03 4.16
C PRO A 665 6.25 -49.26 4.94
N GLU A 666 6.58 -48.38 5.88
CA GLU A 666 7.77 -48.44 6.73
C GLU A 666 7.54 -47.70 8.06
N ASP A 667 8.37 -47.96 9.07
CA ASP A 667 8.38 -47.24 10.34
C ASP A 667 9.35 -46.05 10.29
N GLY A 668 9.09 -45.04 11.14
CA GLY A 668 9.96 -43.87 11.25
C GLY A 668 9.76 -42.83 10.14
N MET A 669 8.57 -42.83 9.52
CA MET A 669 8.16 -41.84 8.52
C MET A 669 8.06 -40.43 9.15
N ILE A 670 8.01 -39.40 8.30
CA ILE A 670 7.76 -38.02 8.72
C ILE A 670 6.40 -37.58 8.18
N LEU A 671 5.55 -37.03 9.03
CA LEU A 671 4.25 -36.48 8.63
C LEU A 671 4.28 -34.95 8.67
N ALA A 672 3.83 -34.30 7.60
CA ALA A 672 3.73 -32.85 7.52
C ALA A 672 2.30 -32.43 7.14
N ASN A 673 1.53 -31.92 8.11
CA ASN A 673 0.23 -31.33 7.81
C ASN A 673 0.39 -29.91 7.27
N THR A 674 -0.08 -29.71 6.04
CA THR A 674 -0.15 -28.39 5.38
C THR A 674 -1.59 -28.01 5.03
N THR A 675 -2.55 -28.78 5.55
CA THR A 675 -3.97 -28.42 5.51
C THR A 675 -4.35 -27.66 6.76
N SER A 676 -5.41 -26.88 6.64
CA SER A 676 -6.00 -26.11 7.72
C SER A 676 -6.82 -26.88 8.73
N ILE A 677 -6.81 -28.21 8.65
CA ILE A 677 -7.50 -29.08 9.60
C ILE A 677 -6.85 -28.90 10.98
N GLY A 678 -7.65 -28.68 12.02
CA GLY A 678 -7.16 -28.39 13.37
C GLY A 678 -6.96 -26.90 13.69
N MET A 679 -7.14 -26.01 12.71
CA MET A 679 -7.05 -24.56 12.92
C MET A 679 -8.31 -24.00 13.60
N HIS A 680 -8.15 -23.02 14.50
CA HIS A 680 -9.26 -22.29 15.12
C HIS A 680 -10.27 -21.75 14.07
N PRO A 681 -11.59 -21.89 14.29
CA PRO A 681 -12.26 -22.41 15.50
C PRO A 681 -12.41 -23.94 15.56
N LYS A 682 -11.99 -24.67 14.52
CA LYS A 682 -12.14 -26.13 14.38
C LYS A 682 -10.99 -26.88 15.05
N VAL A 683 -10.77 -26.59 16.33
CA VAL A 683 -9.61 -27.09 17.09
C VAL A 683 -9.65 -28.61 17.36
N ASP A 684 -10.83 -29.22 17.25
CA ASP A 684 -11.04 -30.66 17.48
C ASP A 684 -10.94 -31.50 16.20
N GLU A 685 -10.67 -30.91 15.04
CA GLU A 685 -10.44 -31.65 13.80
C GLU A 685 -8.98 -32.11 13.70
N THR A 686 -8.74 -33.30 13.12
CA THR A 686 -7.41 -33.84 12.84
C THR A 686 -7.40 -34.51 11.45
N PRO A 687 -6.33 -34.39 10.65
CA PRO A 687 -6.31 -34.93 9.28
C PRO A 687 -6.12 -36.44 9.23
N VAL A 688 -5.60 -37.06 10.29
CA VAL A 688 -5.33 -38.50 10.37
C VAL A 688 -5.70 -39.02 11.77
N SER A 689 -6.05 -40.30 11.87
CA SER A 689 -6.36 -40.93 13.16
C SER A 689 -5.11 -41.14 14.01
N LYS A 690 -5.26 -41.03 15.34
CA LYS A 690 -4.20 -41.34 16.31
C LYS A 690 -3.51 -42.69 16.08
N ARG A 691 -4.25 -43.70 15.60
CA ARG A 691 -3.70 -45.04 15.33
C ARG A 691 -2.59 -45.02 14.28
N ALA A 692 -2.69 -44.18 13.25
CA ALA A 692 -1.68 -44.10 12.21
C ALA A 692 -0.41 -43.38 12.67
N LEU A 693 -0.51 -42.54 13.72
CA LEU A 693 0.59 -41.69 14.19
C LEU A 693 1.78 -42.49 14.76
N SER A 694 1.55 -43.72 15.25
CA SER A 694 2.62 -44.57 15.79
C SER A 694 3.68 -45.00 14.78
N SER A 695 3.39 -44.90 13.47
CA SER A 695 4.35 -45.23 12.41
C SER A 695 5.24 -44.04 12.00
N TYR A 696 5.01 -42.86 12.59
CA TYR A 696 5.76 -41.64 12.31
C TYR A 696 6.74 -41.33 13.43
N ALA A 697 8.01 -41.06 13.10
CA ALA A 697 8.99 -40.59 14.05
C ALA A 697 8.81 -39.11 14.40
N LEU A 698 8.34 -38.31 13.43
CA LEU A 698 8.13 -36.88 13.58
C LEU A 698 6.83 -36.45 12.91
N VAL A 699 6.08 -35.58 13.58
CA VAL A 699 4.86 -34.95 13.07
C VAL A 699 4.98 -33.43 13.14
N PHE A 700 4.96 -32.81 11.97
CA PHE A 700 4.92 -31.37 11.78
C PHE A 700 3.49 -30.92 11.43
N ASP A 701 3.06 -29.79 12.00
CA ASP A 701 1.79 -29.16 11.65
C ASP A 701 1.99 -27.67 11.38
N ALA A 702 1.74 -27.24 10.14
CA ALA A 702 1.88 -25.84 9.76
C ALA A 702 0.76 -24.94 10.32
N VAL A 703 -0.26 -25.50 10.98
CA VAL A 703 -1.21 -24.73 11.78
C VAL A 703 -0.52 -24.23 13.05
N TYR A 704 -0.47 -22.90 13.24
CA TYR A 704 0.05 -22.28 14.47
C TYR A 704 -1.04 -21.65 15.38
N THR A 705 -2.31 -21.71 14.96
CA THR A 705 -3.47 -21.22 15.73
C THR A 705 -4.53 -22.31 15.84
N PRO A 706 -4.58 -23.08 16.95
CA PRO A 706 -3.75 -22.98 18.16
C PRO A 706 -2.31 -23.49 17.97
N LYS A 707 -1.40 -23.18 18.90
CA LYS A 707 0.00 -23.65 18.86
C LYS A 707 0.09 -25.18 18.91
N ILE A 708 -0.68 -25.81 19.79
CA ILE A 708 -0.79 -27.27 19.90
C ILE A 708 -2.14 -27.69 19.33
N THR A 709 -2.14 -28.22 18.11
CA THR A 709 -3.34 -28.75 17.46
C THR A 709 -3.70 -30.12 18.03
N ARG A 710 -4.89 -30.62 17.66
CA ARG A 710 -5.27 -32.00 17.95
C ARG A 710 -4.28 -33.00 17.34
N LEU A 711 -3.79 -32.74 16.12
CA LEU A 711 -2.79 -33.59 15.45
C LEU A 711 -1.51 -33.70 16.28
N LEU A 712 -0.93 -32.55 16.67
CA LEU A 712 0.31 -32.54 17.45
C LEU A 712 0.14 -33.20 18.81
N ARG A 713 -0.98 -32.93 19.51
CA ARG A 713 -1.29 -33.58 20.79
C ARG A 713 -1.39 -35.11 20.65
N GLU A 714 -2.14 -35.60 19.66
CA GLU A 714 -2.29 -37.04 19.44
C GLU A 714 -0.96 -37.70 18.98
N ALA A 715 -0.09 -36.95 18.30
CA ALA A 715 1.22 -37.41 17.85
C ALA A 715 2.19 -37.58 19.03
N GLU A 716 2.25 -36.58 19.92
CA GLU A 716 3.03 -36.63 21.16
C GLU A 716 2.57 -37.79 22.06
N GLU A 717 1.26 -37.98 22.23
CA GLU A 717 0.69 -39.12 22.95
C GLU A 717 1.00 -40.48 22.31
N SER A 718 1.38 -40.49 21.02
CA SER A 718 1.77 -41.70 20.28
C SER A 718 3.28 -41.91 20.23
N GLY A 719 4.07 -41.04 20.88
CA GLY A 719 5.52 -41.15 20.99
C GLY A 719 6.30 -40.52 19.83
N ALA A 720 5.66 -39.75 18.95
CA ALA A 720 6.33 -39.02 17.88
C ALA A 720 6.89 -37.68 18.39
N THR A 721 8.04 -37.25 17.84
CA THR A 721 8.53 -35.89 18.02
C THR A 721 7.58 -34.92 17.32
N ILE A 722 7.24 -33.80 17.96
CA ILE A 722 6.32 -32.82 17.40
C ILE A 722 7.03 -31.53 17.01
N VAL A 723 6.57 -30.92 15.93
CA VAL A 723 7.09 -29.65 15.41
C VAL A 723 5.90 -28.73 15.15
N THR A 724 5.88 -27.55 15.77
CA THR A 724 4.72 -26.66 15.68
C THR A 724 4.80 -25.75 14.46
N GLY A 725 3.67 -25.15 14.08
CA GLY A 725 3.65 -24.21 12.97
C GLY A 725 4.31 -22.86 13.31
N VAL A 726 4.65 -22.63 14.59
CA VAL A 726 5.27 -21.38 15.05
C VAL A 726 6.70 -21.27 14.52
N GLU A 727 7.46 -22.35 14.57
CA GLU A 727 8.85 -22.41 14.10
C GLU A 727 8.90 -22.10 12.60
N MET A 728 7.98 -22.69 11.82
CA MET A 728 7.77 -22.37 10.40
C MET A 728 7.42 -20.89 10.19
N PHE A 729 6.44 -20.37 10.94
CA PHE A 729 5.97 -18.99 10.83
C PHE A 729 7.08 -17.97 11.13
N ILE A 730 7.94 -18.28 12.09
CA ILE A 730 9.06 -17.43 12.45
C ILE A 730 10.15 -17.51 11.37
N GLY A 731 10.57 -18.72 10.99
CA GLY A 731 11.61 -18.94 9.98
C GLY A 731 11.31 -18.23 8.66
N GLN A 732 10.06 -18.35 8.17
CA GLN A 732 9.65 -17.61 6.97
C GLN A 732 9.74 -16.09 7.19
N ALA A 733 9.34 -15.58 8.36
CA ALA A 733 9.26 -14.14 8.58
C ALA A 733 10.64 -13.47 8.68
N TYR A 734 11.65 -14.21 9.14
CA TYR A 734 13.04 -13.76 9.13
C TYR A 734 13.50 -13.38 7.74
N GLU A 735 13.40 -14.29 6.78
CA GLU A 735 13.90 -14.06 5.43
C GLU A 735 13.10 -12.98 4.67
N GLN A 736 11.80 -12.92 4.95
CA GLN A 736 10.94 -11.86 4.46
C GLN A 736 11.38 -10.48 5.01
N PHE A 737 11.71 -10.40 6.30
CA PHE A 737 12.25 -9.17 6.88
C PHE A 737 13.54 -8.74 6.19
N GLU A 738 14.48 -9.66 5.94
CA GLU A 738 15.71 -9.34 5.23
C GLU A 738 15.45 -8.80 3.83
N ARG A 739 14.49 -9.39 3.11
CA ARG A 739 14.12 -8.93 1.77
C ARG A 739 13.39 -7.60 1.78
N PHE A 740 12.53 -7.33 2.76
CA PHE A 740 11.84 -6.04 2.88
C PHE A 740 12.80 -4.90 3.20
N THR A 741 13.81 -5.17 4.01
CA THR A 741 14.65 -4.13 4.61
C THR A 741 16.07 -4.05 4.03
N GLY A 742 16.56 -5.13 3.41
CA GLY A 742 17.97 -5.30 3.07
C GLY A 742 18.90 -5.52 4.27
N LEU A 743 18.36 -5.69 5.47
CA LEU A 743 19.11 -5.88 6.72
C LEU A 743 19.15 -7.36 7.11
N PRO A 744 20.20 -7.85 7.80
CA PRO A 744 20.24 -9.23 8.28
C PRO A 744 19.15 -9.52 9.32
N GLY A 745 18.66 -10.76 9.33
CA GLY A 745 17.55 -11.23 10.14
C GLY A 745 17.87 -11.20 11.64
N MET A 746 16.93 -10.67 12.44
CA MET A 746 17.12 -10.49 13.89
C MET A 746 16.89 -11.77 14.68
N THR A 747 17.94 -12.48 15.13
CA THR A 747 17.88 -13.80 15.81
C THR A 747 17.01 -13.89 17.09
N ASN A 748 16.36 -12.79 17.52
CA ASN A 748 15.49 -12.71 18.70
C ASN A 748 14.00 -12.48 18.38
N LEU A 749 13.54 -12.66 17.14
CA LEU A 749 12.12 -12.46 16.74
C LEU A 749 11.11 -13.33 17.53
N THR A 750 11.56 -14.45 18.11
CA THR A 750 10.75 -15.38 18.92
C THR A 750 10.17 -14.79 20.21
N VAL A 751 10.88 -13.84 20.84
CA VAL A 751 10.50 -13.24 22.14
C VAL A 751 9.18 -12.45 22.04
N PHE A 752 8.84 -11.95 20.85
CA PHE A 752 7.77 -10.98 20.65
C PHE A 752 6.37 -11.57 20.43
N LEU A 753 6.26 -12.86 20.17
CA LEU A 753 4.96 -13.53 19.99
C LEU A 753 4.29 -13.96 21.31
N GLY A 754 4.86 -13.56 22.46
CA GLY A 754 4.34 -13.92 23.78
C GLY A 754 4.57 -15.38 24.17
N PHE A 755 5.46 -16.08 23.46
CA PHE A 755 5.94 -17.40 23.86
C PHE A 755 7.07 -17.20 24.88
N SER A 756 6.72 -17.30 26.16
CA SER A 756 7.68 -17.35 27.26
C SER A 756 8.76 -18.40 26.97
N ALA A 757 10.00 -17.96 26.81
CA ALA A 757 11.18 -18.82 26.83
C ALA A 757 11.50 -19.17 28.29
N GLU A 758 10.94 -20.26 28.81
CA GLU A 758 11.72 -21.12 29.70
C GLU A 758 12.49 -22.08 28.79
N GLY A 759 13.65 -21.64 28.33
CA GLY A 759 14.49 -22.36 27.38
C GLY A 759 15.27 -21.37 26.55
N THR A 760 16.53 -21.16 26.93
CA THR A 760 17.54 -20.58 26.05
C THR A 760 17.45 -21.22 24.67
N LEU A 761 17.27 -20.41 23.62
CA LEU A 761 17.60 -20.82 22.25
C LEU A 761 19.01 -21.42 22.32
N PRO A 762 19.22 -22.68 21.91
CA PRO A 762 20.56 -23.21 21.91
C PRO A 762 21.37 -22.43 20.84
N GLU A 763 22.69 -22.33 21.01
CA GLU A 763 23.65 -21.49 20.26
C GLU A 763 23.69 -21.69 18.71
N TYR A 764 22.71 -22.36 18.11
CA TYR A 764 22.68 -22.87 16.74
C TYR A 764 22.49 -21.78 15.69
N TYR A 765 21.72 -20.72 15.95
CA TYR A 765 21.56 -19.60 15.00
C TYR A 765 22.82 -18.74 14.84
N GLY A 766 23.78 -18.84 15.77
CA GLY A 766 25.05 -18.10 15.72
C GLY A 766 26.13 -18.71 14.83
N LYS A 767 25.95 -19.93 14.31
CA LYS A 767 26.98 -20.66 13.53
C LYS A 767 26.75 -20.71 12.02
N ILE A 768 25.59 -20.28 11.52
CA ILE A 768 25.25 -20.30 10.07
C ILE A 768 25.86 -19.09 9.31
N LEU A 769 26.69 -18.26 9.97
CA LEU A 769 27.30 -17.06 9.36
C LEU A 769 28.77 -17.21 8.90
N ILE A 770 29.32 -18.43 8.82
CA ILE A 770 30.69 -18.62 8.33
C ILE A 770 30.77 -19.85 7.41
N HIS A 771 30.33 -19.72 6.15
CA HIS A 771 30.95 -20.43 5.01
C HIS A 771 30.40 -20.00 3.64
N GLU A 772 30.48 -18.73 3.30
CA GLU A 772 30.54 -18.32 1.88
C GLU A 772 31.72 -17.37 1.67
N GLY A 773 32.88 -18.00 1.49
CA GLY A 773 34.15 -17.33 1.26
C GLY A 773 35.17 -18.34 0.78
N ALA A 774 34.88 -19.03 -0.32
CA ALA A 774 35.83 -19.62 -1.27
C ALA A 774 35.12 -20.59 -2.23
N ARG A 775 34.65 -20.10 -3.38
CA ARG A 775 35.12 -20.50 -4.72
C ARG A 775 34.38 -19.76 -5.81
#